data_AF-A0A7Y7WCT9-F1
#
_entry.id   AF-A0A7Y7WCT9-F1
#
_cell.length_a   1.000
_cell.length_b   1.000
_cell.length_c   1.000
_cell.angle_alpha   90.00
_cell.angle_beta   90.00
_cell.angle_gamma   90.00
#
_symmetry.space_group_name_H-M   'P 1'
#
loop_
_entity.id
_entity.type
_entity.pdbx_description
1 polymer ?
#
loop_
_entity_poly.entity_id
_entity_poly.type
_entity_poly.pdbx_seq_one_letter_code
_entity_poly.pdbx_strand_id
1 'polypeptide(L)'
;MIGRTLPAIFALLFAAPLWAAPAGQQTLFNFVRPADVVQVVTVDASLPQYNAEQTAEGEVLRRVTFNPAAQPSLRLAPQTGAWDWSQAGAMSLRIQSAMDWALTLNVTIQSSDGKTLTSRVDLPAGPAQTLLVPLQASSPLSQGMRAGPPMPTTVDGQRVLLASSQGELNRQQVVSVTLSMDAPKVAQNILLERFGVQNGDDVVKAVYSSLVDGYGQSTRAKWPEKISSDDQLKAAASKESQQLKTWLTERERSARDKFGGSLKGPLFDATGFFRTEKHDGRWYLVTPEGHPFYSLGVNTVSAHDQQTYVEGREGMFSDLPKDGEPLAAYYGKADNGITTGASQGRGFKSGRWFDFYGANLERTYGSPCASAAPTEPKVPCAPGLDAQRWQKHTLDRLQAWGFNTVGNWSDPALGLNDRVPYTLPLSIVGDYASISTGSDWWGGMPDPFDPRFAMATERAVAIATRDHRDDPWLVGYFADNELAWAGPGNDPKSRYALAYGTLRMTTDVPAKRAFLKQLRDKYRNQEGLSKAWGVEIPTWEQMEDPGFEAPLPNPAHPQIEADLKYFQKVFADTYFKTISDSLKWHAPNHLLLGGRFAVSTPEAVASCAQYCDVLSFNFYTLKPQDGYDFDQLEALNKPVLITEFNFGSKDRGPFWGGVTELAREEDRGPAYAAFLKQAVAEPSIVGVHWFQYLDQPVSGRLLDGENGHFGLVGITDVPFQGFVESVRKSNLQALALLNKAAEKAKVEAQQKAAKGIAQDDNGGKGRSSSAGGEDAGHSGGHSGNGH
;
A
#
# COMPACT_ATOMS: atom_id res chain seq x y z
N MET A 1 72.20 -55.67 2.95
CA MET A 1 70.93 -54.90 3.06
C MET A 1 70.48 -54.62 1.63
N ILE A 2 69.63 -55.47 1.04
CA ILE A 2 68.20 -55.22 0.76
C ILE A 2 68.01 -53.83 0.09
N GLY A 3 67.53 -53.62 -1.14
CA GLY A 3 66.96 -54.49 -2.17
C GLY A 3 66.14 -53.62 -3.14
N ARG A 4 66.38 -53.79 -4.46
CA ARG A 4 65.43 -53.86 -5.60
C ARG A 4 64.37 -52.75 -5.91
N THR A 5 64.40 -52.36 -7.21
CA THR A 5 63.29 -52.20 -8.21
C THR A 5 62.37 -50.96 -8.26
N LEU A 6 62.35 -50.33 -9.46
CA LEU A 6 61.27 -49.55 -10.13
C LEU A 6 59.90 -50.30 -10.16
N PRO A 7 58.71 -49.75 -10.60
CA PRO A 7 58.41 -48.52 -11.40
C PRO A 7 57.08 -47.73 -11.09
N ALA A 8 56.87 -46.62 -11.82
CA ALA A 8 55.62 -46.14 -12.46
C ALA A 8 54.36 -45.63 -11.68
N ILE A 9 53.78 -44.56 -12.26
CA ILE A 9 52.36 -44.08 -12.24
C ILE A 9 51.89 -43.37 -10.95
N PHE A 10 51.66 -42.05 -11.05
CA PHE A 10 50.42 -41.35 -10.63
C PHE A 10 50.53 -39.86 -10.97
N ALA A 11 50.19 -39.49 -12.20
CA ALA A 11 49.97 -38.11 -12.60
C ALA A 11 48.72 -38.07 -13.49
N LEU A 12 47.56 -38.25 -12.88
CA LEU A 12 46.24 -38.02 -13.45
C LEU A 12 45.24 -37.90 -12.28
N LEU A 13 44.32 -36.94 -12.40
CA LEU A 13 43.16 -36.65 -11.52
C LEU A 13 43.36 -35.56 -10.44
N PHE A 14 43.49 -34.31 -10.88
CA PHE A 14 42.71 -33.23 -10.27
C PHE A 14 41.75 -32.68 -11.34
N ALA A 15 40.79 -33.52 -11.74
CA ALA A 15 39.59 -33.03 -12.38
C ALA A 15 38.71 -32.44 -11.27
N ALA A 16 38.54 -31.12 -11.26
CA ALA A 16 37.44 -30.50 -10.52
C ALA A 16 36.14 -31.23 -10.90
N PRO A 17 35.19 -31.42 -9.97
CA PRO A 17 33.95 -32.11 -10.29
C PRO A 17 33.25 -31.34 -11.41
N LEU A 18 33.23 -31.95 -12.60
CA LEU A 18 32.32 -31.56 -13.67
C LEU A 18 30.92 -31.85 -13.11
N TRP A 19 30.26 -30.81 -12.62
CA TRP A 19 28.85 -30.88 -12.28
C TRP A 19 28.11 -31.27 -13.56
N ALA A 20 27.70 -32.54 -13.64
CA ALA A 20 26.90 -33.04 -14.75
C ALA A 20 25.67 -32.15 -14.88
N ALA A 21 25.31 -31.80 -16.12
CA ALA A 21 24.07 -31.07 -16.36
C ALA A 21 22.90 -31.86 -15.75
N PRO A 22 21.99 -31.21 -15.01
CA PRO A 22 20.81 -31.88 -14.47
C PRO A 22 20.06 -32.64 -15.57
N ALA A 23 19.51 -33.80 -15.22
CA ALA A 23 18.75 -34.64 -16.15
C ALA A 23 17.61 -33.82 -16.78
N GLY A 24 17.52 -33.82 -18.12
CA GLY A 24 16.50 -33.07 -18.85
C GLY A 24 16.89 -31.65 -19.29
N GLN A 25 18.13 -31.19 -19.05
CA GLN A 25 18.64 -29.93 -19.60
C GLN A 25 19.23 -30.13 -21.00
N GLN A 26 18.72 -29.39 -21.99
CA GLN A 26 19.28 -29.29 -23.33
C GLN A 26 20.15 -28.04 -23.44
N THR A 27 21.47 -28.22 -23.59
CA THR A 27 22.39 -27.10 -23.88
C THR A 27 22.30 -26.75 -25.37
N LEU A 28 22.03 -25.48 -25.67
CA LEU A 28 21.97 -24.94 -27.04
C LEU A 28 23.25 -24.19 -27.41
N PHE A 29 23.88 -23.52 -26.45
CA PHE A 29 25.11 -22.77 -26.67
C PHE A 29 25.97 -22.74 -25.40
N ASN A 30 27.29 -22.77 -25.58
CA ASN A 30 28.27 -22.58 -24.52
C ASN A 30 29.17 -21.39 -24.86
N PHE A 31 29.16 -20.34 -24.07
CA PHE A 31 29.92 -19.11 -24.32
C PHE A 31 31.44 -19.31 -24.19
N VAL A 32 31.89 -20.29 -23.40
CA VAL A 32 33.31 -20.64 -23.18
C VAL A 32 33.81 -21.58 -24.27
N ARG A 33 32.96 -22.49 -24.75
CA ARG A 33 33.25 -23.43 -25.85
C ARG A 33 32.19 -23.26 -26.94
N PRO A 34 32.23 -22.14 -27.69
CA PRO A 34 31.20 -21.83 -28.67
C PRO A 34 31.18 -22.89 -29.77
N ALA A 35 29.99 -23.40 -30.04
CA ALA A 35 29.70 -24.18 -31.23
C ALA A 35 28.96 -23.29 -32.23
N ASP A 36 29.16 -23.49 -33.52
CA ASP A 36 28.64 -22.62 -34.59
C ASP A 36 27.11 -22.72 -34.79
N VAL A 37 26.34 -23.25 -33.83
CA VAL A 37 24.89 -23.50 -33.94
C VAL A 37 24.01 -22.32 -33.49
N VAL A 38 24.57 -21.31 -32.81
CA VAL A 38 23.86 -20.10 -32.37
C VAL A 38 24.61 -18.86 -32.84
N GLN A 39 23.88 -17.94 -33.46
CA GLN A 39 24.36 -16.60 -33.78
C GLN A 39 24.30 -15.72 -32.54
N VAL A 40 25.40 -15.02 -32.27
CA VAL A 40 25.53 -14.09 -31.15
C VAL A 40 25.80 -12.71 -31.70
N VAL A 41 24.87 -11.78 -31.51
CA VAL A 41 24.94 -10.40 -31.99
C VAL A 41 24.90 -9.46 -30.80
N THR A 42 25.73 -8.43 -30.81
CA THR A 42 25.71 -7.37 -29.79
C THR A 42 25.35 -6.03 -30.40
N VAL A 43 24.66 -5.19 -29.64
CA VAL A 43 24.40 -3.78 -29.95
C VAL A 43 24.78 -2.98 -28.72
N ASP A 44 25.70 -2.02 -28.86
CA ASP A 44 26.27 -1.25 -27.75
C ASP A 44 26.81 -2.12 -26.60
N ALA A 45 27.15 -3.37 -26.90
CA ALA A 45 27.74 -4.33 -25.98
C ALA A 45 28.93 -5.02 -26.63
N SER A 46 29.88 -5.48 -25.81
CA SER A 46 31.06 -6.19 -26.27
C SER A 46 31.15 -7.59 -25.64
N LEU A 47 31.49 -8.57 -26.49
CA LEU A 47 31.78 -9.95 -26.11
C LEU A 47 33.20 -10.28 -26.60
N PRO A 48 34.25 -10.07 -25.78
CA PRO A 48 35.62 -10.33 -26.18
C PRO A 48 35.79 -11.78 -26.65
N GLN A 49 36.48 -12.01 -27.77
CA GLN A 49 36.61 -13.34 -28.38
C GLN A 49 37.45 -14.35 -27.58
N TYR A 50 38.30 -13.88 -26.64
CA TYR A 50 39.41 -14.70 -26.13
C TYR A 50 39.48 -14.89 -24.61
N ASN A 51 38.67 -14.21 -23.80
CA ASN A 51 38.85 -14.23 -22.34
C ASN A 51 37.70 -14.94 -21.64
N ALA A 52 37.88 -16.23 -21.39
CA ALA A 52 37.14 -16.91 -20.33
C ALA A 52 37.76 -16.50 -18.98
N GLU A 53 36.92 -16.26 -18.00
CA GLU A 53 37.29 -15.81 -16.66
C GLU A 53 36.94 -16.89 -15.66
N GLN A 54 37.89 -17.17 -14.77
CA GLN A 54 37.65 -18.06 -13.65
C GLN A 54 37.04 -17.24 -12.50
N THR A 55 35.89 -17.67 -12.01
CA THR A 55 35.22 -17.07 -10.85
C THR A 55 35.95 -17.42 -9.56
N ALA A 56 35.61 -16.72 -8.47
CA ALA A 56 36.11 -17.05 -7.15
C ALA A 56 35.81 -18.51 -6.72
N GLU A 57 34.75 -19.12 -7.25
CA GLU A 57 34.36 -20.52 -6.98
C GLU A 57 34.96 -21.51 -8.01
N GLY A 58 35.81 -21.03 -8.91
CA GLY A 58 36.54 -21.86 -9.87
C GLY A 58 35.77 -22.20 -11.15
N GLU A 59 34.54 -21.70 -11.32
CA GLU A 59 33.79 -21.82 -12.57
C GLU A 59 34.42 -20.96 -13.67
N VAL A 60 34.33 -21.41 -14.92
CA VAL A 60 34.85 -20.67 -16.07
C VAL A 60 33.65 -20.11 -16.84
N LEU A 61 33.55 -18.78 -16.94
CA LEU A 61 32.49 -18.08 -17.65
C LEU A 61 33.08 -17.02 -18.59
N ARG A 62 32.27 -16.41 -19.46
CA ARG A 62 32.71 -15.39 -20.41
C ARG A 62 32.02 -14.06 -20.15
N ARG A 63 32.80 -12.98 -20.13
CA ARG A 63 32.29 -11.63 -19.87
C ARG A 63 31.57 -11.03 -21.07
N VAL A 64 30.45 -10.37 -20.78
CA VAL A 64 29.74 -9.46 -21.67
C VAL A 64 29.68 -8.10 -21.00
N THR A 65 30.06 -7.05 -21.73
CA THR A 65 30.03 -5.67 -21.24
C THR A 65 28.94 -4.88 -21.98
N PHE A 66 27.94 -4.39 -21.27
CA PHE A 66 26.89 -3.50 -21.77
C PHE A 66 27.34 -2.05 -21.55
N ASN A 67 27.49 -1.27 -22.62
CA ASN A 67 27.97 0.12 -22.54
C ASN A 67 26.81 1.10 -22.31
N PRO A 68 27.08 2.33 -21.82
CA PRO A 68 26.06 3.37 -21.72
C PRO A 68 25.44 3.71 -23.07
N ALA A 69 24.22 3.23 -23.30
CA ALA A 69 23.40 3.46 -24.47
C ALA A 69 21.93 3.28 -24.09
N ALA A 70 20.97 3.66 -24.95
CA ALA A 70 19.55 3.58 -24.61
C ALA A 70 19.10 2.16 -24.25
N GLN A 71 19.57 1.15 -24.99
CA GLN A 71 19.21 -0.25 -24.78
C GLN A 71 20.34 -1.19 -25.27
N PRO A 72 21.53 -1.19 -24.63
CA PRO A 72 22.59 -2.12 -25.00
C PRO A 72 22.09 -3.57 -24.86
N SER A 73 22.46 -4.43 -25.79
CA SER A 73 21.90 -5.78 -25.87
C SER A 73 22.86 -6.85 -26.40
N LEU A 74 22.58 -8.09 -25.99
CA LEU A 74 23.14 -9.33 -26.51
C LEU A 74 21.97 -10.18 -27.02
N ARG A 75 21.96 -10.50 -28.31
CA ARG A 75 20.94 -11.31 -28.95
C ARG A 75 21.50 -12.66 -29.38
N LEU A 76 20.79 -13.73 -29.01
CA LEU A 76 21.02 -15.12 -29.39
C LEU A 76 19.94 -15.54 -30.38
N ALA A 77 20.32 -16.13 -31.51
CA ALA A 77 19.40 -16.64 -32.52
C ALA A 77 19.92 -17.97 -33.13
N PRO A 78 19.05 -18.88 -33.60
CA PRO A 78 19.51 -20.05 -34.35
C PRO A 78 20.21 -19.62 -35.65
N GLN A 79 21.19 -20.39 -36.11
CA GLN A 79 21.83 -20.12 -37.41
C GLN A 79 20.83 -20.15 -38.58
N THR A 80 19.85 -21.05 -38.51
CA THR A 80 18.81 -21.21 -39.52
C THR A 80 17.49 -21.59 -38.85
N GLY A 81 16.37 -21.15 -39.43
CA GLY A 81 15.03 -21.52 -38.97
C GLY A 81 14.68 -20.96 -37.58
N ALA A 82 14.09 -21.81 -36.74
CA ALA A 82 13.64 -21.50 -35.39
C ALA A 82 13.97 -22.68 -34.46
N TRP A 83 14.07 -22.44 -33.15
CA TRP A 83 14.12 -23.50 -32.16
C TRP A 83 12.70 -24.01 -31.83
N ASP A 84 12.56 -25.32 -31.73
CA ASP A 84 11.37 -25.97 -31.16
C ASP A 84 11.62 -26.26 -29.67
N TRP A 85 10.97 -25.49 -28.81
CA TRP A 85 10.96 -25.60 -27.35
C TRP A 85 9.61 -26.09 -26.82
N SER A 86 8.79 -26.75 -27.65
CA SER A 86 7.46 -27.23 -27.25
C SER A 86 7.48 -28.17 -26.03
N GLN A 87 8.58 -28.92 -25.85
CA GLN A 87 8.78 -29.84 -24.73
C GLN A 87 9.49 -29.21 -23.51
N ALA A 88 9.89 -27.94 -23.60
CA ALA A 88 10.59 -27.26 -22.50
C ALA A 88 9.64 -26.39 -21.67
N GLY A 89 9.90 -26.33 -20.36
CA GLY A 89 9.16 -25.47 -19.42
C GLY A 89 9.86 -24.14 -19.16
N ALA A 90 11.19 -24.09 -19.25
CA ALA A 90 11.98 -22.89 -19.00
C ALA A 90 13.20 -22.77 -19.92
N MET A 91 13.55 -21.52 -20.24
CA MET A 91 14.89 -21.17 -20.73
C MET A 91 15.86 -21.14 -19.55
N SER A 92 17.07 -21.67 -19.74
CA SER A 92 18.12 -21.72 -18.73
C SER A 92 19.37 -20.98 -19.20
N LEU A 93 19.95 -20.20 -18.28
CA LEU A 93 21.20 -19.47 -18.52
C LEU A 93 22.07 -19.50 -17.26
N ARG A 94 23.26 -20.10 -17.35
CA ARG A 94 24.28 -19.98 -16.29
C ARG A 94 24.90 -18.59 -16.38
N ILE A 95 24.68 -17.78 -15.35
CA ILE A 95 24.97 -16.35 -15.31
C ILE A 95 25.55 -15.91 -13.97
N GLN A 96 26.37 -14.87 -13.98
CA GLN A 96 26.85 -14.17 -12.80
C GLN A 96 26.87 -12.66 -13.04
N SER A 97 26.53 -11.84 -12.04
CA SER A 97 26.88 -10.42 -12.08
C SER A 97 28.40 -10.28 -11.92
N ALA A 98 29.05 -9.54 -12.82
CA ALA A 98 30.47 -9.23 -12.69
C ALA A 98 30.70 -7.84 -12.06
N MET A 99 29.74 -7.42 -11.22
CA MET A 99 29.71 -6.17 -10.49
C MET A 99 29.54 -6.46 -9.00
N ASP A 100 29.96 -5.52 -8.15
CA ASP A 100 29.80 -5.61 -6.68
C ASP A 100 28.36 -5.29 -6.22
N TRP A 101 27.45 -5.05 -7.16
CA TRP A 101 26.05 -4.73 -6.92
C TRP A 101 25.10 -5.50 -7.84
N ALA A 102 23.82 -5.52 -7.49
CA ALA A 102 22.77 -6.16 -8.28
C ALA A 102 22.49 -5.40 -9.58
N LEU A 103 22.24 -6.13 -10.66
CA LEU A 103 21.90 -5.58 -11.97
C LEU A 103 20.43 -5.85 -12.30
N THR A 104 19.78 -4.92 -13.01
CA THR A 104 18.48 -5.19 -13.64
C THR A 104 18.73 -5.58 -15.10
N LEU A 105 18.37 -6.81 -15.45
CA LEU A 105 18.50 -7.37 -16.79
C LEU A 105 17.12 -7.67 -17.38
N ASN A 106 16.86 -7.17 -18.57
CA ASN A 106 15.66 -7.50 -19.34
C ASN A 106 15.97 -8.68 -20.28
N VAL A 107 15.15 -9.73 -20.20
CA VAL A 107 15.19 -10.89 -21.09
C VAL A 107 13.95 -10.89 -21.96
N THR A 108 14.12 -10.90 -23.28
CA THR A 108 13.02 -11.03 -24.26
C THR A 108 13.21 -12.29 -25.08
N ILE A 109 12.21 -13.18 -25.09
CA ILE A 109 12.13 -14.37 -25.93
C ILE A 109 11.07 -14.13 -26.98
N GLN A 110 11.42 -14.27 -28.26
CA GLN A 110 10.54 -13.95 -29.39
C GLN A 110 10.32 -15.16 -30.28
N SER A 111 9.09 -15.38 -30.71
CA SER A 111 8.72 -16.34 -31.76
C SER A 111 8.55 -15.67 -33.12
N SER A 112 8.62 -16.46 -34.20
CA SER A 112 8.55 -15.96 -35.59
C SER A 112 7.22 -15.27 -35.96
N ASP A 113 6.15 -15.52 -35.19
CA ASP A 113 4.85 -14.83 -35.29
C ASP A 113 4.82 -13.45 -34.61
N GLY A 114 5.96 -12.99 -34.08
CA GLY A 114 6.10 -11.69 -33.42
C GLY A 114 5.70 -11.69 -31.95
N LYS A 115 5.20 -12.80 -31.39
CA LYS A 115 4.88 -12.89 -29.97
C LYS A 115 6.14 -12.88 -29.11
N THR A 116 6.04 -12.27 -27.93
CA THR A 116 7.16 -12.14 -27.00
C THR A 116 6.78 -12.52 -25.57
N LEU A 117 7.66 -13.27 -24.93
CA LEU A 117 7.76 -13.34 -23.47
C LEU A 117 8.87 -12.41 -23.00
N THR A 118 8.59 -11.64 -21.95
CA THR A 118 9.54 -10.70 -21.35
C THR A 118 9.70 -10.96 -19.86
N SER A 119 10.92 -10.77 -19.36
CA SER A 119 11.27 -10.90 -17.95
C SER A 119 12.18 -9.77 -17.54
N ARG A 120 11.85 -9.10 -16.43
CA ARG A 120 12.77 -8.22 -15.72
C ARG A 120 13.42 -9.01 -14.58
N VAL A 121 14.74 -9.12 -14.59
CA VAL A 121 15.52 -9.95 -13.69
C VAL A 121 16.41 -9.08 -12.84
N ASP A 122 16.22 -9.13 -11.53
CA ASP A 122 17.20 -8.57 -10.58
C ASP A 122 18.29 -9.63 -10.35
N LEU A 123 19.42 -9.46 -11.02
CA LEU A 123 20.58 -10.35 -10.95
C LEU A 123 21.49 -9.89 -9.80
N PRO A 124 21.51 -10.59 -8.65
CA PRO A 124 22.33 -10.19 -7.51
C PRO A 124 23.82 -10.35 -7.78
N ALA A 125 24.63 -9.58 -7.04
CA ALA A 125 26.05 -9.85 -6.89
C ALA A 125 26.26 -11.19 -6.18
N GLY A 126 27.37 -11.86 -6.47
CA GLY A 126 27.69 -13.16 -5.88
C GLY A 126 28.16 -14.17 -6.93
N PRO A 127 28.21 -15.47 -6.57
CA PRO A 127 28.69 -16.51 -7.47
C PRO A 127 27.70 -16.82 -8.59
N ALA A 128 28.16 -17.61 -9.56
CA ALA A 128 27.35 -17.99 -10.69
C ALA A 128 26.11 -18.78 -10.25
N GLN A 129 25.03 -18.57 -10.98
CA GLN A 129 23.71 -19.14 -10.74
C GLN A 129 23.02 -19.46 -12.05
N THR A 130 22.02 -20.33 -11.98
CA THR A 130 21.22 -20.68 -13.16
C THR A 130 19.96 -19.83 -13.17
N LEU A 131 19.93 -18.84 -14.06
CA LEU A 131 18.72 -18.09 -14.37
C LEU A 131 17.75 -18.99 -15.12
N LEU A 132 16.52 -19.07 -14.64
CA LEU A 132 15.42 -19.77 -15.28
C LEU A 132 14.32 -18.78 -15.64
N VAL A 133 13.95 -18.72 -16.92
CA VAL A 133 12.83 -17.93 -17.42
C VAL A 133 11.73 -18.88 -17.89
N PRO A 134 10.57 -18.92 -17.21
CA PRO A 134 9.44 -19.74 -17.63
C PRO A 134 8.99 -19.40 -19.05
N LEU A 135 8.80 -20.43 -19.89
CA LEU A 135 8.36 -20.30 -21.28
C LEU A 135 6.83 -20.18 -21.42
N GLN A 136 6.13 -20.07 -20.29
CA GLN A 136 4.76 -19.62 -20.17
C GLN A 136 4.76 -18.48 -19.13
N ALA A 137 3.93 -17.45 -19.34
CA ALA A 137 3.81 -16.34 -18.41
C ALA A 137 3.54 -16.84 -17.00
N SER A 138 4.42 -16.48 -16.08
CA SER A 138 4.40 -16.94 -14.69
C SER A 138 4.99 -15.86 -13.79
N SER A 139 4.34 -15.63 -12.67
CA SER A 139 4.73 -14.64 -11.67
C SER A 139 4.30 -15.11 -10.28
N PRO A 140 4.80 -14.50 -9.20
CA PRO A 140 4.24 -14.71 -7.87
C PRO A 140 2.71 -14.58 -7.85
N LEU A 141 2.12 -13.66 -8.62
CA LEU A 141 0.66 -13.48 -8.66
C LEU A 141 -0.05 -14.70 -9.24
N SER A 142 0.53 -15.35 -10.26
CA SER A 142 -0.01 -16.63 -10.75
C SER A 142 0.03 -17.74 -9.69
N GLN A 143 0.88 -17.59 -8.67
CA GLN A 143 0.97 -18.44 -7.47
C GLN A 143 0.13 -17.91 -6.29
N GLY A 144 -0.68 -16.87 -6.51
CA GLY A 144 -1.58 -16.24 -5.54
C GLY A 144 -0.90 -15.29 -4.54
N MET A 145 0.30 -14.79 -4.85
CA MET A 145 1.11 -13.93 -3.98
C MET A 145 1.61 -12.67 -4.70
N ARG A 146 1.70 -11.52 -4.02
CA ARG A 146 2.26 -10.30 -4.60
C ARG A 146 3.76 -10.43 -4.86
N ALA A 147 4.52 -10.99 -3.91
CA ALA A 147 5.94 -11.28 -4.03
C ALA A 147 6.26 -12.77 -3.80
N GLY A 148 7.26 -13.29 -4.52
CA GLY A 148 7.73 -14.67 -4.39
C GLY A 148 8.82 -14.82 -3.34
N PRO A 149 9.21 -16.06 -2.97
CA PRO A 149 10.29 -16.30 -2.01
C PRO A 149 11.61 -15.64 -2.43
N PRO A 150 12.51 -15.35 -1.48
CA PRO A 150 13.81 -14.76 -1.78
C PRO A 150 14.58 -15.56 -2.81
N MET A 151 15.20 -14.84 -3.74
CA MET A 151 16.05 -15.39 -4.80
C MET A 151 17.47 -14.83 -4.68
N PRO A 152 18.50 -15.62 -5.06
CA PRO A 152 18.40 -17.00 -5.54
C PRO A 152 18.16 -17.99 -4.41
N THR A 153 17.75 -19.20 -4.77
CA THR A 153 17.60 -20.32 -3.83
C THR A 153 18.37 -21.55 -4.31
N THR A 154 18.52 -22.55 -3.45
CA THR A 154 19.13 -23.82 -3.82
C THR A 154 18.05 -24.86 -4.11
N VAL A 155 18.09 -25.45 -5.31
CA VAL A 155 17.22 -26.57 -5.72
C VAL A 155 18.14 -27.70 -6.16
N ASP A 156 18.02 -28.88 -5.55
CA ASP A 156 18.85 -30.06 -5.84
C ASP A 156 20.37 -29.76 -5.85
N GLY A 157 20.82 -28.92 -4.92
CA GLY A 157 22.22 -28.49 -4.80
C GLY A 157 22.67 -27.44 -5.81
N GLN A 158 21.78 -26.97 -6.70
CA GLN A 158 22.05 -25.93 -7.68
C GLN A 158 21.51 -24.57 -7.21
N ARG A 159 22.32 -23.52 -7.35
CA ARG A 159 21.86 -22.14 -7.15
C ARG A 159 21.01 -21.69 -8.34
N VAL A 160 19.73 -21.44 -8.09
CA VAL A 160 18.72 -21.09 -9.09
C VAL A 160 18.21 -19.67 -8.83
N LEU A 161 18.09 -18.90 -9.91
CA LEU A 161 17.39 -17.63 -9.98
C LEU A 161 16.16 -17.80 -10.87
N LEU A 162 14.99 -18.02 -10.28
CA LEU A 162 13.74 -18.15 -11.03
C LEU A 162 13.17 -16.75 -11.30
N ALA A 163 13.05 -16.39 -12.58
CA ALA A 163 12.48 -15.12 -13.00
C ALA A 163 10.95 -15.22 -13.21
N SER A 164 10.28 -14.08 -13.11
CA SER A 164 8.90 -13.94 -13.61
C SER A 164 8.92 -13.67 -15.12
N SER A 165 7.90 -14.09 -15.84
CA SER A 165 7.71 -13.80 -17.26
C SER A 165 6.29 -13.33 -17.57
N GLN A 166 6.15 -12.45 -18.56
CA GLN A 166 4.87 -11.90 -19.01
C GLN A 166 4.81 -11.86 -20.53
N GLY A 167 3.60 -11.96 -21.10
CA GLY A 167 3.37 -12.02 -22.54
C GLY A 167 3.02 -13.42 -23.03
N GLU A 168 3.21 -13.66 -24.33
CA GLU A 168 2.90 -14.94 -24.97
C GLU A 168 4.07 -15.39 -25.84
N LEU A 169 4.23 -16.70 -26.03
CA LEU A 169 5.27 -17.26 -26.88
C LEU A 169 4.74 -18.49 -27.61
N ASN A 170 4.95 -18.57 -28.93
CA ASN A 170 4.82 -19.84 -29.63
C ASN A 170 6.13 -20.64 -29.51
N ARG A 171 6.14 -21.60 -28.59
CA ARG A 171 7.32 -22.42 -28.26
C ARG A 171 7.83 -23.27 -29.42
N GLN A 172 7.04 -23.55 -30.46
CA GLN A 172 7.50 -24.35 -31.61
C GLN A 172 8.39 -23.59 -32.59
N GLN A 173 8.41 -22.25 -32.49
CA GLN A 173 9.02 -21.39 -33.49
C GLN A 173 9.76 -20.20 -32.86
N VAL A 174 10.59 -20.48 -31.85
CA VAL A 174 11.38 -19.46 -31.15
C VAL A 174 12.56 -19.01 -32.01
N VAL A 175 12.68 -17.70 -32.26
CA VAL A 175 13.67 -17.12 -33.17
C VAL A 175 14.74 -16.30 -32.47
N SER A 176 14.53 -15.86 -31.24
CA SER A 176 15.60 -15.21 -30.47
C SER A 176 15.38 -15.13 -28.98
N VAL A 177 16.49 -15.01 -28.26
CA VAL A 177 16.58 -14.53 -26.87
C VAL A 177 17.46 -13.29 -26.85
N THR A 178 16.98 -12.20 -26.25
CA THR A 178 17.73 -10.94 -26.11
C THR A 178 17.89 -10.61 -24.63
N LEU A 179 19.13 -10.41 -24.20
CA LEU A 179 19.47 -9.82 -22.90
C LEU A 179 19.74 -8.33 -23.13
N SER A 180 19.15 -7.46 -22.32
CA SER A 180 19.30 -6.01 -22.47
C SER A 180 19.21 -5.27 -21.13
N MET A 181 19.66 -4.02 -21.10
CA MET A 181 19.56 -3.13 -19.94
C MET A 181 18.99 -1.79 -20.39
N ASP A 182 18.19 -1.14 -19.55
CA ASP A 182 17.59 0.16 -19.87
C ASP A 182 18.53 1.30 -19.45
N ALA A 183 19.09 2.01 -20.43
CA ALA A 183 19.90 3.21 -20.24
C ALA A 183 20.92 3.17 -19.08
N PRO A 184 21.82 2.16 -19.00
CA PRO A 184 22.79 2.08 -17.91
C PRO A 184 23.72 3.30 -17.94
N LYS A 185 23.90 3.96 -16.79
CA LYS A 185 24.72 5.19 -16.68
C LYS A 185 26.22 4.95 -16.79
N VAL A 186 26.65 3.71 -16.52
CA VAL A 186 28.04 3.25 -16.58
C VAL A 186 28.06 1.88 -17.23
N ALA A 187 29.21 1.45 -17.76
CA ALA A 187 29.35 0.10 -18.30
C ALA A 187 29.06 -0.95 -17.22
N GLN A 188 28.24 -1.95 -17.54
CA GLN A 188 27.85 -3.03 -16.64
C GLN A 188 28.24 -4.38 -17.24
N ASN A 189 28.68 -5.31 -16.39
CA ASN A 189 29.25 -6.57 -16.83
C ASN A 189 28.51 -7.76 -16.24
N ILE A 190 28.29 -8.78 -17.07
CA ILE A 190 27.84 -10.11 -16.65
C ILE A 190 28.81 -11.17 -17.15
N LEU A 191 28.85 -12.32 -16.48
CA LEU A 191 29.53 -13.52 -16.97
C LEU A 191 28.49 -14.56 -17.38
N LEU A 192 28.71 -15.21 -18.52
CA LEU A 192 27.81 -16.23 -19.09
C LEU A 192 28.56 -17.53 -19.39
N GLU A 193 27.89 -18.68 -19.23
CA GLU A 193 28.47 -19.99 -19.60
C GLU A 193 27.55 -20.80 -20.51
N ARG A 194 26.54 -21.47 -19.94
CA ARG A 194 25.64 -22.38 -20.68
C ARG A 194 24.28 -21.73 -20.89
N PHE A 195 23.85 -21.65 -22.15
CA PHE A 195 22.50 -21.28 -22.55
C PHE A 195 21.77 -22.50 -23.10
N GLY A 196 20.52 -22.68 -22.71
CA GLY A 196 19.73 -23.83 -23.11
C GLY A 196 18.30 -23.78 -22.63
N VAL A 197 17.65 -24.94 -22.61
CA VAL A 197 16.28 -25.12 -22.09
C VAL A 197 16.21 -26.35 -21.20
N GLN A 198 15.23 -26.40 -20.31
CA GLN A 198 14.99 -27.54 -19.42
C GLN A 198 13.50 -27.66 -19.04
N ASN A 199 13.15 -28.74 -18.33
CA ASN A 199 11.89 -28.77 -17.60
C ASN A 199 11.88 -27.65 -16.54
N GLY A 200 10.83 -26.85 -16.54
CA GLY A 200 10.66 -25.72 -15.61
C GLY A 200 9.78 -26.04 -14.41
N ASP A 201 8.83 -26.97 -14.58
CA ASP A 201 7.72 -27.17 -13.64
C ASP A 201 8.22 -27.73 -12.31
N ASP A 202 9.18 -28.66 -12.34
CA ASP A 202 9.77 -29.25 -11.13
C ASP A 202 10.50 -28.20 -10.31
N VAL A 203 11.21 -27.27 -10.96
CA VAL A 203 11.94 -26.20 -10.27
C VAL A 203 10.97 -25.18 -9.69
N VAL A 204 9.93 -24.78 -10.44
CA VAL A 204 8.86 -23.91 -9.90
C VAL A 204 8.23 -24.58 -8.67
N LYS A 205 7.85 -25.85 -8.77
CA LYS A 205 7.29 -26.60 -7.66
C LYS A 205 8.24 -26.67 -6.46
N ALA A 206 9.54 -26.89 -6.68
CA ALA A 206 10.53 -26.93 -5.61
C ALA A 206 10.73 -25.56 -4.94
N VAL A 207 10.77 -24.47 -5.73
CA VAL A 207 10.87 -23.10 -5.22
C VAL A 207 9.69 -22.77 -4.30
N TYR A 208 8.49 -23.13 -4.72
CA TYR A 208 7.25 -22.80 -4.03
C TYR A 208 6.80 -23.83 -2.99
N SER A 209 7.51 -24.94 -2.80
CA SER A 209 7.12 -25.97 -1.82
C SER A 209 7.52 -25.60 -0.39
N SER A 210 6.70 -25.98 0.59
CA SER A 210 6.99 -25.82 2.02
C SER A 210 7.45 -24.41 2.39
N LEU A 211 6.82 -23.38 1.83
CA LEU A 211 7.09 -21.97 2.12
C LEU A 211 6.56 -21.53 3.49
N VAL A 212 5.49 -22.17 3.97
CA VAL A 212 4.74 -21.75 5.16
C VAL A 212 4.72 -22.89 6.18
N ASP A 213 5.12 -22.59 7.42
CA ASP A 213 5.05 -23.55 8.55
C ASP A 213 3.66 -23.60 9.21
N GLY A 214 3.47 -24.48 10.20
CA GLY A 214 2.18 -24.66 10.90
C GLY A 214 1.71 -23.46 11.74
N TYR A 215 2.56 -22.44 11.87
CA TYR A 215 2.23 -21.14 12.49
C TYR A 215 1.97 -20.04 11.45
N GLY A 216 2.03 -20.35 10.15
CA GLY A 216 1.85 -19.38 9.07
C GLY A 216 3.12 -18.59 8.73
N GLN A 217 4.27 -18.94 9.31
CA GLN A 217 5.51 -18.20 9.13
C GLN A 217 6.33 -18.76 7.96
N SER A 218 7.14 -17.89 7.35
CA SER A 218 8.02 -18.28 6.25
C SER A 218 9.10 -19.25 6.71
N THR A 219 9.28 -20.36 6.00
CA THR A 219 10.38 -21.32 6.24
C THR A 219 11.72 -20.86 5.66
N ARG A 220 11.72 -19.79 4.85
CA ARG A 220 12.90 -19.34 4.09
C ARG A 220 13.85 -18.46 4.87
N ALA A 221 13.42 -17.94 6.02
CA ALA A 221 14.23 -17.08 6.87
C ALA A 221 14.11 -17.44 8.35
N LYS A 222 15.04 -16.88 9.14
CA LYS A 222 15.01 -16.84 10.60
C LYS A 222 15.14 -15.39 11.03
N TRP A 223 14.36 -15.00 12.02
CA TRP A 223 14.37 -13.67 12.62
C TRP A 223 14.12 -13.78 14.12
N PRO A 224 14.40 -12.73 14.93
CA PRO A 224 14.34 -12.81 16.38
C PRO A 224 12.96 -13.19 16.95
N GLU A 225 11.88 -12.72 16.33
CA GLU A 225 10.50 -12.93 16.78
C GLU A 225 9.89 -14.26 16.27
N LYS A 226 10.63 -15.06 15.50
CA LYS A 226 10.10 -16.30 14.91
C LYS A 226 9.78 -17.33 15.99
N ILE A 227 8.58 -17.88 15.93
CA ILE A 227 8.05 -18.86 16.87
C ILE A 227 8.28 -20.29 16.36
N SER A 228 8.64 -21.20 17.27
CA SER A 228 8.77 -22.63 16.99
C SER A 228 7.90 -23.54 17.86
N SER A 229 7.17 -22.99 18.85
CA SER A 229 6.29 -23.77 19.70
C SER A 229 5.18 -22.93 20.38
N ASP A 230 4.11 -23.59 20.82
CA ASP A 230 3.02 -22.97 21.58
C ASP A 230 3.49 -22.39 22.92
N ASP A 231 4.48 -23.01 23.55
CA ASP A 231 5.08 -22.50 24.79
C ASP A 231 5.80 -21.17 24.55
N GLN A 232 6.45 -20.99 23.39
CA GLN A 232 7.04 -19.71 23.02
C GLN A 232 5.98 -18.64 22.77
N LEU A 233 4.85 -18.96 22.13
CA LEU A 233 3.72 -18.03 21.97
C LEU A 233 3.22 -17.54 23.33
N LYS A 234 2.91 -18.48 24.23
CA LYS A 234 2.38 -18.19 25.57
C LYS A 234 3.36 -17.40 26.43
N ALA A 235 4.67 -17.71 26.32
CA ALA A 235 5.72 -16.97 27.00
C ALA A 235 5.87 -15.55 26.45
N ALA A 236 5.82 -15.36 25.13
CA ALA A 236 5.85 -14.04 24.49
C ALA A 236 4.66 -13.18 24.93
N ALA A 237 3.44 -13.73 24.89
CA ALA A 237 2.23 -13.04 25.35
C ALA A 237 2.30 -12.68 26.84
N SER A 238 2.80 -13.58 27.70
CA SER A 238 2.94 -13.31 29.13
C SER A 238 3.97 -12.20 29.43
N LYS A 239 5.11 -12.22 28.72
CA LYS A 239 6.13 -11.17 28.83
C LYS A 239 5.58 -9.82 28.39
N GLU A 240 4.86 -9.80 27.27
CA GLU A 240 4.21 -8.60 26.77
C GLU A 240 3.16 -8.08 27.77
N SER A 241 2.26 -8.92 28.29
CA SER A 241 1.25 -8.48 29.27
C SER A 241 1.86 -7.82 30.51
N GLN A 242 3.06 -8.23 30.93
CA GLN A 242 3.77 -7.56 32.03
C GLN A 242 4.25 -6.17 31.64
N GLN A 243 4.81 -6.01 30.44
CA GLN A 243 5.25 -4.72 29.91
C GLN A 243 4.07 -3.75 29.70
N LEU A 244 2.96 -4.24 29.14
CA LEU A 244 1.76 -3.44 28.91
C LEU A 244 1.22 -2.84 30.21
N LYS A 245 1.24 -3.59 31.33
CA LYS A 245 0.84 -3.06 32.65
C LYS A 245 1.64 -1.82 33.03
N THR A 246 2.97 -1.86 32.88
CA THR A 246 3.85 -0.71 33.18
C THR A 246 3.50 0.49 32.29
N TRP A 247 3.35 0.28 30.99
CA TRP A 247 3.05 1.35 30.04
C TRP A 247 1.64 1.94 30.21
N LEU A 248 0.66 1.13 30.60
CA LEU A 248 -0.69 1.59 30.91
C LEU A 248 -0.71 2.44 32.18
N THR A 249 0.00 2.04 33.25
CA THR A 249 0.15 2.87 34.46
C THR A 249 0.83 4.20 34.15
N GLU A 250 1.81 4.24 33.24
CA GLU A 250 2.38 5.50 32.76
C GLU A 250 1.37 6.35 32.00
N ARG A 251 0.54 5.72 31.15
CA ARG A 251 -0.51 6.39 30.40
C ARG A 251 -1.55 7.04 31.32
N GLU A 252 -1.98 6.35 32.38
CA GLU A 252 -2.96 6.85 33.36
C GLU A 252 -2.52 8.16 34.05
N ARG A 253 -1.22 8.44 34.11
CA ARG A 253 -0.67 9.70 34.65
C ARG A 253 -0.74 10.86 33.65
N SER A 254 -1.10 10.60 32.40
CA SER A 254 -1.25 11.65 31.39
C SER A 254 -2.55 12.42 31.62
N ALA A 255 -2.49 13.75 31.58
CA ALA A 255 -3.67 14.61 31.70
C ALA A 255 -4.52 14.53 30.41
N ARG A 256 -5.46 13.57 30.39
CA ARG A 256 -6.37 13.30 29.27
C ARG A 256 -7.79 13.14 29.76
N ASP A 257 -8.73 13.43 28.88
CA ASP A 257 -10.15 13.25 29.11
C ASP A 257 -10.59 11.78 28.85
N LYS A 258 -11.88 11.47 29.03
CA LYS A 258 -12.41 10.11 28.85
C LYS A 258 -12.16 9.55 27.43
N PHE A 259 -12.18 10.41 26.42
CA PHE A 259 -12.02 10.06 25.01
C PHE A 259 -10.56 10.14 24.53
N GLY A 260 -9.63 10.47 25.43
CA GLY A 260 -8.20 10.59 25.13
C GLY A 260 -7.76 11.95 24.59
N GLY A 261 -8.63 12.96 24.63
CA GLY A 261 -8.32 14.36 24.37
C GLY A 261 -7.39 14.95 25.44
N SER A 262 -6.61 15.96 25.08
CA SER A 262 -5.61 16.54 25.98
C SER A 262 -6.22 17.62 26.89
N LEU A 263 -6.03 17.47 28.19
CA LEU A 263 -6.43 18.48 29.19
C LEU A 263 -5.47 19.68 29.25
N LYS A 264 -4.38 19.66 28.46
CA LYS A 264 -3.35 20.71 28.46
C LYS A 264 -3.49 21.73 27.33
N GLY A 265 -4.42 21.52 26.41
CA GLY A 265 -4.64 22.40 25.26
C GLY A 265 -5.73 23.46 25.46
N PRO A 266 -6.14 24.17 24.39
CA PRO A 266 -7.33 25.03 24.44
C PRO A 266 -8.56 24.24 24.87
N LEU A 267 -9.47 24.89 25.60
CA LEU A 267 -10.77 24.32 25.94
C LEU A 267 -11.80 24.83 24.94
N PHE A 268 -12.59 23.90 24.41
CA PHE A 268 -13.64 24.16 23.43
C PHE A 268 -15.02 23.78 23.99
N ASP A 269 -16.08 24.14 23.28
CA ASP A 269 -17.43 23.73 23.64
C ASP A 269 -17.59 22.21 23.58
N ALA A 270 -18.03 21.61 24.70
CA ALA A 270 -18.34 20.20 24.85
C ALA A 270 -19.73 19.90 24.27
N THR A 271 -19.78 19.30 23.08
CA THR A 271 -21.05 19.04 22.36
C THR A 271 -21.61 17.63 22.59
N GLY A 272 -20.87 16.77 23.29
CA GLY A 272 -21.20 15.35 23.42
C GLY A 272 -20.75 14.48 22.24
N PHE A 273 -20.18 15.06 21.18
CA PHE A 273 -19.68 14.34 20.00
C PHE A 273 -18.32 14.87 19.54
N PHE A 274 -17.60 14.05 18.77
CA PHE A 274 -16.40 14.50 18.08
C PHE A 274 -16.74 15.57 17.05
N ARG A 275 -15.92 16.62 16.97
CA ARG A 275 -16.06 17.69 15.98
C ARG A 275 -14.72 18.26 15.58
N THR A 276 -14.72 19.18 14.61
CA THR A 276 -13.51 19.87 14.17
C THR A 276 -13.57 21.35 14.54
N GLU A 277 -12.44 21.94 14.93
CA GLU A 277 -12.34 23.38 15.15
C GLU A 277 -10.95 23.90 14.79
N LYS A 278 -10.87 25.10 14.22
CA LYS A 278 -9.59 25.79 13.96
C LYS A 278 -9.37 26.84 15.05
N HIS A 279 -8.22 26.77 15.72
CA HIS A 279 -7.84 27.72 16.77
C HIS A 279 -6.37 28.13 16.57
N ASP A 280 -6.10 29.43 16.59
CA ASP A 280 -4.76 30.01 16.38
C ASP A 280 -4.01 29.45 15.16
N GLY A 281 -4.74 29.29 14.05
CA GLY A 281 -4.17 28.81 12.78
C GLY A 281 -4.01 27.29 12.67
N ARG A 282 -4.25 26.52 13.73
CA ARG A 282 -4.18 25.05 13.73
C ARG A 282 -5.57 24.43 13.78
N TRP A 283 -5.75 23.35 13.02
CA TRP A 283 -6.93 22.50 13.11
C TRP A 283 -6.82 21.48 14.24
N TYR A 284 -7.96 21.20 14.86
CA TYR A 284 -8.12 20.21 15.92
C TYR A 284 -9.31 19.31 15.61
N LEU A 285 -9.19 18.02 15.93
CA LEU A 285 -10.37 17.28 16.38
C LEU A 285 -10.63 17.68 17.83
N VAL A 286 -11.90 17.73 18.21
CA VAL A 286 -12.35 18.07 19.55
C VAL A 286 -13.18 16.91 20.06
N THR A 287 -12.87 16.43 21.26
CA THR A 287 -13.60 15.34 21.90
C THR A 287 -15.01 15.76 22.30
N PRO A 288 -15.90 14.81 22.61
CA PRO A 288 -17.19 15.08 23.24
C PRO A 288 -17.14 16.00 24.47
N GLU A 289 -16.05 15.96 25.23
CA GLU A 289 -15.83 16.76 26.45
C GLU A 289 -15.15 18.12 26.17
N GLY A 290 -14.93 18.49 24.90
CA GLY A 290 -14.42 19.80 24.51
C GLY A 290 -12.89 19.93 24.53
N HIS A 291 -12.15 18.82 24.51
CA HIS A 291 -10.68 18.84 24.55
C HIS A 291 -10.05 18.53 23.19
N PRO A 292 -8.88 19.11 22.87
CA PRO A 292 -8.18 18.84 21.63
C PRO A 292 -7.74 17.39 21.54
N PHE A 293 -7.99 16.78 20.40
CA PHE A 293 -7.69 15.41 20.07
C PHE A 293 -6.84 15.36 18.81
N TYR A 294 -5.81 14.53 18.84
CA TYR A 294 -5.02 14.17 17.67
C TYR A 294 -5.12 12.66 17.49
N SER A 295 -5.71 12.23 16.37
CA SER A 295 -6.05 10.82 16.16
C SER A 295 -4.81 10.04 15.72
N LEU A 296 -4.30 9.19 16.61
CA LEU A 296 -3.26 8.21 16.34
C LEU A 296 -3.94 6.85 16.24
N GLY A 297 -4.18 6.40 15.02
CA GLY A 297 -4.97 5.21 14.73
C GLY A 297 -4.18 4.03 14.17
N VAL A 298 -4.79 2.84 14.22
CA VAL A 298 -4.31 1.63 13.56
C VAL A 298 -5.48 1.01 12.80
N ASN A 299 -5.31 0.76 11.51
CA ASN A 299 -6.33 0.10 10.69
C ASN A 299 -6.24 -1.43 10.78
N THR A 300 -7.33 -2.08 10.39
CA THR A 300 -7.47 -3.55 10.29
C THR A 300 -7.11 -4.30 11.57
N VAL A 301 -7.51 -3.76 12.72
CA VAL A 301 -7.31 -4.44 14.01
C VAL A 301 -8.38 -5.53 14.13
N SER A 302 -8.07 -6.74 13.67
CA SER A 302 -9.05 -7.82 13.50
C SER A 302 -8.44 -9.19 13.79
N ALA A 303 -9.27 -10.10 14.30
CA ALA A 303 -8.93 -11.50 14.55
C ALA A 303 -9.01 -12.38 13.30
N HIS A 304 -9.56 -11.88 12.18
CA HIS A 304 -10.06 -12.70 11.09
C HIS A 304 -9.82 -12.14 9.68
N ASP A 305 -8.90 -11.22 9.44
CA ASP A 305 -8.77 -10.56 8.11
C ASP A 305 -7.48 -10.94 7.33
N GLN A 306 -6.77 -11.98 7.77
CA GLN A 306 -5.51 -12.42 7.15
C GLN A 306 -5.52 -13.93 6.81
N GLN A 307 -6.55 -14.40 6.10
CA GLN A 307 -6.56 -15.77 5.58
C GLN A 307 -5.86 -15.88 4.22
N THR A 308 -5.46 -17.11 3.89
CA THR A 308 -4.83 -17.45 2.61
C THR A 308 -5.44 -18.71 2.00
N TYR A 309 -5.59 -18.73 0.67
CA TYR A 309 -6.07 -19.90 -0.04
C TYR A 309 -5.06 -21.05 0.03
N VAL A 310 -5.53 -22.24 0.38
CA VAL A 310 -4.70 -23.46 0.45
C VAL A 310 -5.02 -24.44 -0.66
N GLU A 311 -6.26 -24.40 -1.18
CA GLU A 311 -6.71 -25.32 -2.24
C GLU A 311 -5.90 -25.16 -3.51
N GLY A 312 -5.33 -26.26 -4.01
CA GLY A 312 -4.43 -26.28 -5.16
C GLY A 312 -3.02 -25.75 -4.89
N ARG A 313 -2.74 -25.29 -3.66
CA ARG A 313 -1.42 -24.83 -3.19
C ARG A 313 -0.94 -25.61 -1.98
N GLU A 314 -1.50 -26.78 -1.68
CA GLU A 314 -1.23 -27.53 -0.45
C GLU A 314 0.27 -27.81 -0.27
N GLY A 315 0.99 -28.06 -1.36
CA GLY A 315 2.44 -28.27 -1.33
C GLY A 315 3.26 -27.07 -0.87
N MET A 316 2.69 -25.85 -0.82
CA MET A 316 3.34 -24.66 -0.27
C MET A 316 3.37 -24.66 1.26
N PHE A 317 2.58 -25.50 1.92
CA PHE A 317 2.43 -25.51 3.38
C PHE A 317 3.04 -26.79 3.94
N SER A 318 4.00 -26.67 4.86
CA SER A 318 4.65 -27.84 5.44
C SER A 318 3.78 -28.54 6.49
N ASP A 319 2.84 -27.80 7.08
CA ASP A 319 1.93 -28.30 8.10
C ASP A 319 0.60 -27.56 8.02
N LEU A 320 -0.49 -28.32 7.85
CA LEU A 320 -1.86 -27.85 7.75
C LEU A 320 -2.72 -28.80 8.60
N PRO A 321 -3.65 -28.29 9.44
CA PRO A 321 -4.45 -29.16 10.29
C PRO A 321 -5.23 -30.18 9.47
N LYS A 322 -5.29 -31.41 9.98
CA LYS A 322 -6.06 -32.50 9.38
C LYS A 322 -7.50 -32.47 9.86
N ASP A 323 -8.39 -33.10 9.11
CA ASP A 323 -9.80 -33.24 9.51
C ASP A 323 -9.90 -33.90 10.90
N GLY A 324 -10.68 -33.28 11.78
CA GLY A 324 -10.88 -33.72 13.16
C GLY A 324 -9.87 -33.17 14.18
N GLU A 325 -8.80 -32.49 13.75
CA GLU A 325 -7.93 -31.74 14.66
C GLU A 325 -8.61 -30.43 15.09
N PRO A 326 -8.40 -29.93 16.33
CA PRO A 326 -9.08 -28.74 16.83
C PRO A 326 -8.93 -27.50 15.92
N LEU A 327 -7.72 -27.29 15.39
CA LEU A 327 -7.42 -26.14 14.54
C LEU A 327 -8.02 -26.25 13.13
N ALA A 328 -8.59 -27.39 12.74
CA ALA A 328 -9.34 -27.50 11.49
C ALA A 328 -10.58 -26.58 11.46
N ALA A 329 -11.03 -26.07 12.62
CA ALA A 329 -12.07 -25.06 12.72
C ALA A 329 -11.74 -23.73 12.02
N TYR A 330 -10.46 -23.47 11.72
CA TYR A 330 -9.99 -22.26 11.03
C TYR A 330 -9.89 -22.40 9.50
N TYR A 331 -10.40 -23.49 8.93
CA TYR A 331 -10.67 -23.54 7.50
C TYR A 331 -11.98 -22.84 7.15
N GLY A 332 -12.01 -22.23 5.96
CA GLY A 332 -13.25 -21.82 5.34
C GLY A 332 -13.17 -21.90 3.83
N LYS A 333 -14.20 -21.38 3.16
CA LYS A 333 -14.26 -21.28 1.70
C LYS A 333 -14.74 -19.90 1.30
N ALA A 334 -14.17 -19.35 0.24
CA ALA A 334 -14.57 -18.07 -0.33
C ALA A 334 -14.29 -18.04 -1.83
N ASP A 335 -14.93 -17.11 -2.53
CA ASP A 335 -14.63 -16.75 -3.91
C ASP A 335 -14.36 -15.24 -3.98
N ASN A 336 -13.09 -14.89 -4.23
CA ASN A 336 -12.61 -13.54 -4.46
C ASN A 336 -12.17 -13.37 -5.92
N GLY A 337 -12.91 -14.03 -6.83
CA GLY A 337 -12.67 -14.08 -8.26
C GLY A 337 -12.93 -12.79 -9.04
N ILE A 338 -13.41 -11.74 -8.36
CA ILE A 338 -13.66 -10.41 -8.92
C ILE A 338 -12.40 -9.91 -9.60
N THR A 339 -12.52 -9.54 -10.87
CA THR A 339 -11.40 -9.06 -11.67
C THR A 339 -11.31 -7.54 -11.53
N THR A 340 -10.38 -7.09 -10.70
CA THR A 340 -10.00 -5.68 -10.55
C THR A 340 -8.54 -5.51 -10.96
N GLY A 341 -8.03 -4.28 -11.04
CA GLY A 341 -6.60 -4.06 -11.25
C GLY A 341 -5.75 -4.75 -10.15
N ALA A 342 -6.20 -4.72 -8.89
CA ALA A 342 -5.50 -5.31 -7.76
C ALA A 342 -5.35 -6.85 -7.86
N SER A 343 -6.32 -7.54 -8.47
CA SER A 343 -6.36 -9.00 -8.63
C SER A 343 -5.95 -9.50 -10.02
N GLN A 344 -5.55 -8.60 -10.92
CA GLN A 344 -5.18 -8.95 -12.29
C GLN A 344 -3.98 -9.90 -12.32
N GLY A 345 -4.10 -10.99 -13.08
CA GLY A 345 -3.06 -12.02 -13.20
C GLY A 345 -2.93 -12.93 -11.97
N ARG A 346 -3.79 -12.79 -10.96
CA ARG A 346 -3.75 -13.59 -9.74
C ARG A 346 -4.37 -14.97 -9.93
N GLY A 347 -3.61 -16.02 -9.61
CA GLY A 347 -4.10 -17.39 -9.46
C GLY A 347 -4.65 -17.65 -8.05
N PHE A 348 -5.34 -18.78 -7.85
CA PHE A 348 -5.83 -19.22 -6.53
C PHE A 348 -6.69 -18.18 -5.80
N LYS A 349 -7.74 -17.73 -6.49
CA LYS A 349 -8.66 -16.66 -6.04
C LYS A 349 -10.01 -17.17 -5.50
N SER A 350 -10.17 -18.48 -5.36
CA SER A 350 -11.37 -19.15 -4.88
C SER A 350 -11.02 -20.53 -4.32
N GLY A 351 -11.84 -21.04 -3.40
CA GLY A 351 -11.68 -22.38 -2.83
C GLY A 351 -11.46 -22.37 -1.33
N ARG A 352 -10.90 -23.45 -0.79
CA ARG A 352 -10.58 -23.58 0.63
C ARG A 352 -9.41 -22.67 1.02
N TRP A 353 -9.60 -21.93 2.10
CA TRP A 353 -8.60 -21.09 2.75
C TRP A 353 -8.37 -21.51 4.20
N PHE A 354 -7.24 -21.10 4.77
CA PHE A 354 -6.92 -21.30 6.19
C PHE A 354 -6.55 -19.97 6.88
N ASP A 355 -7.02 -19.79 8.12
CA ASP A 355 -6.71 -18.65 8.98
C ASP A 355 -5.62 -19.01 10.01
N PHE A 356 -4.36 -18.78 9.64
CA PHE A 356 -3.23 -19.01 10.55
C PHE A 356 -3.25 -18.07 11.75
N TYR A 357 -3.72 -16.83 11.58
CA TYR A 357 -3.76 -15.86 12.67
C TYR A 357 -4.79 -16.30 13.72
N GLY A 358 -6.01 -16.62 13.30
CA GLY A 358 -7.05 -17.17 14.18
C GLY A 358 -6.57 -18.42 14.94
N ALA A 359 -5.90 -19.34 14.25
CA ALA A 359 -5.31 -20.53 14.88
C ALA A 359 -4.23 -20.17 15.93
N ASN A 360 -3.39 -19.18 15.65
CA ASN A 360 -2.38 -18.68 16.59
C ASN A 360 -2.98 -17.93 17.78
N LEU A 361 -4.10 -17.22 17.55
CA LEU A 361 -4.87 -16.61 18.62
C LEU A 361 -5.45 -17.68 19.55
N GLU A 362 -5.98 -18.79 19.04
CA GLU A 362 -6.43 -19.89 19.92
C GLU A 362 -5.28 -20.56 20.68
N ARG A 363 -4.10 -20.72 20.06
CA ARG A 363 -2.92 -21.24 20.77
C ARG A 363 -2.54 -20.36 21.98
N THR A 364 -2.76 -19.05 21.90
CA THR A 364 -2.38 -18.06 22.92
C THR A 364 -3.52 -17.74 23.91
N TYR A 365 -4.73 -17.55 23.38
CA TYR A 365 -5.94 -17.08 24.05
C TYR A 365 -7.06 -18.14 24.00
N GLY A 366 -6.73 -19.42 23.89
CA GLY A 366 -7.72 -20.49 23.95
C GLY A 366 -8.54 -20.44 25.23
N SER A 367 -9.79 -20.92 25.14
CA SER A 367 -10.73 -20.91 26.25
C SER A 367 -10.10 -21.50 27.53
N PRO A 368 -10.27 -20.85 28.69
CA PRO A 368 -9.67 -21.35 29.93
C PRO A 368 -10.18 -22.76 30.22
N CYS A 369 -9.25 -23.66 30.53
CA CYS A 369 -9.59 -25.02 30.91
C CYS A 369 -10.43 -24.98 32.19
N ALA A 370 -11.52 -25.75 32.25
CA ALA A 370 -12.25 -25.93 33.49
C ALA A 370 -11.26 -26.42 34.56
N SER A 371 -11.19 -25.73 35.70
CA SER A 371 -10.30 -26.14 36.79
C SER A 371 -10.75 -27.49 37.33
N ALA A 372 -9.99 -28.55 37.04
CA ALA A 372 -10.23 -29.84 37.65
C ALA A 372 -9.93 -29.75 39.15
N ALA A 373 -10.83 -30.24 40.00
CA ALA A 373 -10.47 -30.55 41.38
C ALA A 373 -9.32 -31.58 41.38
N PRO A 374 -8.44 -31.62 42.41
CA PRO A 374 -7.26 -32.49 42.43
C PRO A 374 -7.54 -33.99 42.21
N THR A 375 -8.79 -34.41 42.35
CA THR A 375 -9.27 -35.79 42.27
C THR A 375 -10.04 -36.12 40.98
N GLU A 376 -10.20 -35.17 40.05
CA GLU A 376 -10.96 -35.39 38.81
C GLU A 376 -10.04 -35.55 37.58
N PRO A 377 -10.46 -36.35 36.57
CA PRO A 377 -9.72 -36.46 35.32
C PRO A 377 -9.58 -35.09 34.66
N LYS A 378 -8.38 -34.78 34.14
CA LYS A 378 -8.13 -33.55 33.37
C LYS A 378 -9.08 -33.49 32.18
N VAL A 379 -10.11 -32.65 32.27
CA VAL A 379 -10.98 -32.35 31.13
C VAL A 379 -10.17 -31.54 30.12
N PRO A 380 -10.10 -31.95 28.84
CA PRO A 380 -9.49 -31.14 27.80
C PRO A 380 -10.13 -29.75 27.76
N CYS A 381 -9.32 -28.71 27.59
CA CYS A 381 -9.82 -27.34 27.47
C CYS A 381 -10.76 -27.26 26.26
N ALA A 382 -11.86 -26.50 26.38
CA ALA A 382 -12.77 -26.33 25.26
C ALA A 382 -12.01 -25.69 24.08
N PRO A 383 -12.14 -26.21 22.85
CA PRO A 383 -11.52 -25.59 21.69
C PRO A 383 -12.19 -24.24 21.38
N GLY A 384 -11.43 -23.33 20.79
CA GLY A 384 -11.90 -22.00 20.39
C GLY A 384 -11.18 -20.83 21.08
N LEU A 385 -11.08 -19.74 20.33
CA LEU A 385 -10.56 -18.43 20.75
C LEU A 385 -11.46 -17.77 21.82
N ASP A 386 -10.87 -17.37 22.96
CA ASP A 386 -11.46 -16.39 23.87
C ASP A 386 -11.34 -14.97 23.25
N ALA A 387 -12.32 -14.61 22.43
CA ALA A 387 -12.33 -13.35 21.70
C ALA A 387 -12.31 -12.12 22.64
N GLN A 388 -12.97 -12.19 23.80
CA GLN A 388 -12.98 -11.09 24.78
C GLN A 388 -11.60 -10.86 25.38
N ARG A 389 -10.87 -11.93 25.68
CA ARG A 389 -9.49 -11.83 26.18
C ARG A 389 -8.56 -11.23 25.12
N TRP A 390 -8.68 -11.64 23.86
CA TRP A 390 -7.93 -11.04 22.75
C TRP A 390 -8.29 -9.56 22.55
N GLN A 391 -9.59 -9.20 22.53
CA GLN A 391 -10.06 -7.82 22.39
C GLN A 391 -9.50 -6.94 23.50
N LYS A 392 -9.60 -7.40 24.76
CA LYS A 392 -9.05 -6.66 25.90
C LYS A 392 -7.54 -6.46 25.76
N HIS A 393 -6.78 -7.51 25.43
CA HIS A 393 -5.32 -7.43 25.29
C HIS A 393 -4.91 -6.53 24.12
N THR A 394 -5.65 -6.58 23.02
CA THR A 394 -5.44 -5.71 21.84
C THR A 394 -5.69 -4.24 22.17
N LEU A 395 -6.74 -3.91 22.91
CA LEU A 395 -6.96 -2.53 23.38
C LEU A 395 -5.88 -2.08 24.38
N ASP A 396 -5.43 -2.99 25.25
CA ASP A 396 -4.30 -2.75 26.16
C ASP A 396 -3.03 -2.43 25.35
N ARG A 397 -2.73 -3.17 24.27
CA ARG A 397 -1.64 -2.89 23.32
C ARG A 397 -1.76 -1.49 22.74
N LEU A 398 -2.86 -1.19 22.05
CA LEU A 398 -3.04 0.09 21.36
C LEU A 398 -2.83 1.27 22.32
N GLN A 399 -3.48 1.24 23.48
CA GLN A 399 -3.34 2.29 24.48
C GLN A 399 -1.91 2.38 25.04
N ALA A 400 -1.29 1.25 25.39
CA ALA A 400 0.07 1.22 25.92
C ALA A 400 1.13 1.70 24.91
N TRP A 401 0.91 1.42 23.62
CA TRP A 401 1.75 1.86 22.50
C TRP A 401 1.47 3.32 22.10
N GLY A 402 0.60 4.02 22.84
CA GLY A 402 0.32 5.44 22.64
C GLY A 402 -0.67 5.75 21.53
N PHE A 403 -1.28 4.74 20.90
CA PHE A 403 -2.42 4.94 20.03
C PHE A 403 -3.66 5.31 20.86
N ASN A 404 -4.57 6.06 20.25
CA ASN A 404 -5.81 6.52 20.88
C ASN A 404 -7.01 6.42 19.93
N THR A 405 -6.89 5.73 18.80
CA THR A 405 -8.00 5.49 17.88
C THR A 405 -7.93 4.06 17.32
N VAL A 406 -9.06 3.35 17.32
CA VAL A 406 -9.23 2.13 16.52
C VAL A 406 -9.59 2.58 15.11
N GLY A 407 -8.69 2.34 14.16
CA GLY A 407 -8.83 2.80 12.78
C GLY A 407 -9.81 1.95 11.97
N ASN A 408 -9.87 2.25 10.68
CA ASN A 408 -10.83 1.66 9.75
C ASN A 408 -10.69 0.14 9.62
N TRP A 409 -11.78 -0.56 9.27
CA TRP A 409 -11.84 -2.02 9.06
C TRP A 409 -11.37 -2.87 10.25
N SER A 410 -11.51 -2.36 11.47
CA SER A 410 -11.22 -3.12 12.68
C SER A 410 -12.45 -3.92 13.14
N ASP A 411 -12.24 -4.95 13.97
CA ASP A 411 -13.31 -5.74 14.57
C ASP A 411 -14.31 -4.80 15.30
N PRO A 412 -15.61 -4.82 14.94
CA PRO A 412 -16.62 -3.96 15.56
C PRO A 412 -16.64 -4.03 17.09
N ALA A 413 -16.33 -5.20 17.66
CA ALA A 413 -16.33 -5.38 19.11
C ALA A 413 -15.28 -4.51 19.82
N LEU A 414 -14.20 -4.08 19.14
CA LEU A 414 -13.17 -3.17 19.69
C LEU A 414 -13.64 -1.72 19.83
N GLY A 415 -14.63 -1.30 19.03
CA GLY A 415 -15.26 0.02 19.13
C GLY A 415 -16.31 0.07 20.24
N LEU A 416 -16.98 -1.05 20.51
CA LEU A 416 -18.16 -1.15 21.40
C LEU A 416 -17.84 -1.34 22.89
N ASN A 417 -16.61 -1.07 23.31
CA ASN A 417 -16.15 -1.28 24.69
C ASN A 417 -15.90 0.01 25.48
N ASP A 418 -16.31 1.18 24.97
CA ASP A 418 -16.22 2.47 25.68
C ASP A 418 -14.81 2.76 26.27
N ARG A 419 -13.75 2.46 25.50
CA ARG A 419 -12.35 2.60 25.95
C ARG A 419 -11.47 3.41 25.02
N VAL A 420 -11.68 3.28 23.71
CA VAL A 420 -10.85 3.89 22.67
C VAL A 420 -11.79 4.39 21.59
N PRO A 421 -11.72 5.67 21.20
CA PRO A 421 -12.47 6.16 20.05
C PRO A 421 -12.19 5.36 18.79
N TYR A 422 -13.15 5.31 17.86
CA TYR A 422 -13.02 4.50 16.66
C TYR A 422 -13.59 5.20 15.42
N THR A 423 -13.30 4.64 14.24
CA THR A 423 -13.80 5.13 12.94
C THR A 423 -14.44 3.99 12.15
N LEU A 424 -15.44 4.29 11.33
CA LEU A 424 -16.11 3.29 10.49
C LEU A 424 -16.08 3.67 9.00
N PRO A 425 -16.11 2.70 8.08
CA PRO A 425 -16.27 2.97 6.66
C PRO A 425 -17.75 3.02 6.27
N LEU A 426 -18.09 3.87 5.29
CA LEU A 426 -19.29 3.76 4.47
C LEU A 426 -18.89 3.04 3.19
N SER A 427 -19.04 1.71 3.18
CA SER A 427 -18.75 0.88 2.00
C SER A 427 -19.95 0.88 1.06
N ILE A 428 -19.90 1.71 0.02
CA ILE A 428 -21.03 1.91 -0.91
C ILE A 428 -20.94 0.89 -2.04
N VAL A 429 -21.57 -0.27 -1.85
CA VAL A 429 -21.65 -1.34 -2.85
C VAL A 429 -23.07 -1.47 -3.38
N GLY A 430 -23.21 -1.56 -4.71
CA GLY A 430 -24.52 -1.72 -5.34
C GLY A 430 -24.41 -1.98 -6.84
N ASP A 431 -25.56 -2.27 -7.45
CA ASP A 431 -25.69 -2.43 -8.91
C ASP A 431 -26.00 -1.08 -9.56
N TYR A 432 -25.01 -0.20 -9.58
CA TYR A 432 -25.04 1.10 -10.25
C TYR A 432 -24.05 1.11 -11.43
N ALA A 433 -24.25 2.01 -12.39
CA ALA A 433 -23.26 2.21 -13.45
C ALA A 433 -21.90 2.65 -12.87
N SER A 434 -20.80 2.25 -13.50
CA SER A 434 -19.46 2.66 -13.11
C SER A 434 -18.65 3.14 -14.31
N ILE A 435 -17.67 4.00 -14.05
CA ILE A 435 -16.82 4.62 -15.07
C ILE A 435 -15.38 4.17 -14.87
N SER A 436 -14.80 3.64 -15.95
CA SER A 436 -13.39 3.29 -15.97
C SER A 436 -12.53 4.53 -16.19
N THR A 437 -11.45 4.67 -15.43
CA THR A 437 -10.38 5.65 -15.69
C THR A 437 -9.18 5.04 -16.43
N GLY A 438 -9.30 3.77 -16.86
CA GLY A 438 -8.21 3.00 -17.43
C GLY A 438 -7.25 2.41 -16.39
N SER A 439 -7.43 2.71 -15.10
CA SER A 439 -6.68 2.12 -13.99
C SER A 439 -7.59 1.93 -12.77
N ASP A 440 -8.52 0.99 -12.92
CA ASP A 440 -9.56 0.68 -11.93
C ASP A 440 -9.04 -0.34 -10.91
N TRP A 441 -8.09 0.09 -10.06
CA TRP A 441 -7.37 -0.79 -9.14
C TRP A 441 -8.32 -1.57 -8.21
N TRP A 442 -9.27 -0.87 -7.59
CA TRP A 442 -10.32 -1.46 -6.73
C TRP A 442 -11.67 -1.63 -7.42
N GLY A 443 -11.79 -1.19 -8.67
CA GLY A 443 -13.05 -1.13 -9.42
C GLY A 443 -13.24 0.23 -10.09
N GLY A 444 -14.21 0.29 -11.00
CA GLY A 444 -14.57 1.53 -11.69
C GLY A 444 -15.22 2.54 -10.73
N MET A 445 -15.14 3.82 -11.07
CA MET A 445 -15.72 4.90 -10.30
C MET A 445 -17.27 4.81 -10.29
N PRO A 446 -17.95 4.79 -9.13
CA PRO A 446 -19.41 4.80 -9.07
C PRO A 446 -19.99 6.01 -9.80
N ASP A 447 -21.02 5.81 -10.63
CA ASP A 447 -21.75 6.92 -11.28
C ASP A 447 -22.73 7.56 -10.29
N PRO A 448 -22.46 8.77 -9.78
CA PRO A 448 -23.30 9.41 -8.78
C PRO A 448 -24.61 9.96 -9.36
N PHE A 449 -24.75 10.01 -10.69
CA PHE A 449 -25.99 10.42 -11.35
C PHE A 449 -26.95 9.24 -11.56
N ASP A 450 -26.51 8.01 -11.30
CA ASP A 450 -27.37 6.84 -11.27
C ASP A 450 -28.21 6.84 -9.99
N PRO A 451 -29.56 6.85 -10.05
CA PRO A 451 -30.40 6.76 -8.85
C PRO A 451 -30.09 5.53 -7.98
N ARG A 452 -29.57 4.45 -8.58
CA ARG A 452 -29.16 3.25 -7.86
C ARG A 452 -27.95 3.47 -6.97
N PHE A 453 -27.08 4.43 -7.32
CA PHE A 453 -25.99 4.86 -6.43
C PHE A 453 -26.56 5.50 -5.17
N ALA A 454 -27.50 6.44 -5.29
CA ALA A 454 -28.12 7.08 -4.13
C ALA A 454 -28.82 6.05 -3.20
N MET A 455 -29.50 5.05 -3.78
CA MET A 455 -30.09 3.95 -3.00
C MET A 455 -29.04 3.07 -2.31
N ALA A 456 -27.90 2.81 -2.96
CA ALA A 456 -26.79 2.09 -2.36
C ALA A 456 -26.14 2.89 -1.22
N THR A 457 -25.98 4.20 -1.40
CA THR A 457 -25.48 5.12 -0.37
C THR A 457 -26.40 5.16 0.85
N GLU A 458 -27.70 5.35 0.66
CA GLU A 458 -28.68 5.33 1.76
C GLU A 458 -28.60 4.01 2.53
N ARG A 459 -28.56 2.87 1.83
CA ARG A 459 -28.43 1.56 2.45
C ARG A 459 -27.14 1.40 3.25
N ALA A 460 -26.00 1.78 2.67
CA ALA A 460 -24.69 1.67 3.32
C ALA A 460 -24.65 2.52 4.59
N VAL A 461 -25.14 3.77 4.51
CA VAL A 461 -25.24 4.68 5.66
C VAL A 461 -26.19 4.12 6.72
N ALA A 462 -27.41 3.74 6.35
CA ALA A 462 -28.39 3.21 7.30
C ALA A 462 -27.87 1.98 8.06
N ILE A 463 -27.12 1.09 7.40
CA ILE A 463 -26.46 -0.06 8.04
C ILE A 463 -25.36 0.41 9.00
N ALA A 464 -24.46 1.27 8.54
CA ALA A 464 -23.32 1.73 9.32
C ALA A 464 -23.72 2.61 10.52
N THR A 465 -24.88 3.26 10.48
CA THR A 465 -25.36 4.15 11.55
C THR A 465 -26.34 3.49 12.52
N ARG A 466 -26.91 2.32 12.18
CA ARG A 466 -28.05 1.72 12.91
C ARG A 466 -27.84 1.66 14.42
N ASP A 467 -26.66 1.21 14.84
CA ASP A 467 -26.31 0.97 16.24
C ASP A 467 -25.29 2.02 16.77
N HIS A 468 -25.01 3.06 15.98
CA HIS A 468 -23.92 4.03 16.22
C HIS A 468 -24.37 5.50 16.14
N ARG A 469 -25.62 5.77 15.77
CA ARG A 469 -26.18 7.10 15.52
C ARG A 469 -25.88 8.15 16.59
N ASP A 470 -25.86 7.74 17.85
CA ASP A 470 -25.65 8.62 19.01
C ASP A 470 -24.46 8.15 19.86
N ASP A 471 -23.55 7.34 19.29
CA ASP A 471 -22.36 6.87 19.99
C ASP A 471 -21.28 7.97 20.06
N PRO A 472 -20.93 8.49 21.26
CA PRO A 472 -19.95 9.55 21.41
C PRO A 472 -18.50 9.08 21.19
N TRP A 473 -18.23 7.77 21.17
CA TRP A 473 -16.89 7.22 20.92
C TRP A 473 -16.54 7.12 19.44
N LEU A 474 -17.55 7.14 18.56
CA LEU A 474 -17.34 7.15 17.12
C LEU A 474 -16.86 8.54 16.68
N VAL A 475 -15.63 8.60 16.18
CA VAL A 475 -15.04 9.84 15.65
C VAL A 475 -15.77 10.26 14.37
N GLY A 476 -16.14 9.30 13.52
CA GLY A 476 -16.88 9.56 12.29
C GLY A 476 -16.75 8.44 11.27
N TYR A 477 -17.24 8.74 10.06
CA TYR A 477 -17.40 7.80 8.96
C TYR A 477 -16.56 8.20 7.74
N PHE A 478 -15.80 7.27 7.16
CA PHE A 478 -15.11 7.48 5.88
C PHE A 478 -16.04 7.20 4.68
N ALA A 479 -15.94 8.00 3.63
CA ALA A 479 -16.65 7.76 2.37
C ALA A 479 -15.81 6.85 1.46
N ASP A 480 -16.18 5.56 1.34
CA ASP A 480 -15.44 4.56 0.57
C ASP A 480 -13.91 4.55 0.88
N ASN A 481 -13.10 4.11 -0.07
CA ASN A 481 -11.64 4.07 0.01
C ASN A 481 -11.02 4.05 -1.40
N GLU A 482 -10.02 4.91 -1.65
CA GLU A 482 -9.15 4.87 -2.84
C GLU A 482 -9.88 4.77 -4.20
N LEU A 483 -11.01 5.47 -4.34
CA LEU A 483 -11.70 5.53 -5.62
C LEU A 483 -10.82 6.16 -6.72
N ALA A 484 -10.99 5.70 -7.95
CA ALA A 484 -10.15 6.07 -9.08
C ALA A 484 -10.52 7.46 -9.65
N TRP A 485 -10.26 8.54 -8.92
CA TRP A 485 -10.56 9.91 -9.34
C TRP A 485 -9.73 10.40 -10.54
N ALA A 486 -8.58 9.78 -10.80
CA ALA A 486 -7.69 10.06 -11.93
C ALA A 486 -7.00 8.77 -12.41
N GLY A 487 -6.37 8.82 -13.58
CA GLY A 487 -5.54 7.76 -14.13
C GLY A 487 -4.09 7.78 -13.59
N PRO A 488 -3.25 6.82 -13.97
CA PRO A 488 -1.89 6.71 -13.47
C PRO A 488 -0.97 7.71 -14.15
N GLY A 489 -0.37 8.63 -13.38
CA GLY A 489 0.61 9.61 -13.87
C GLY A 489 0.10 11.04 -13.96
N ASN A 490 0.96 11.92 -14.51
CA ASN A 490 0.77 13.38 -14.47
C ASN A 490 0.41 14.00 -15.83
N ASP A 491 0.25 13.20 -16.88
CA ASP A 491 -0.13 13.72 -18.20
C ASP A 491 -1.64 14.05 -18.27
N PRO A 492 -2.08 14.85 -19.26
CA PRO A 492 -3.48 15.24 -19.38
C PRO A 492 -4.47 14.07 -19.47
N LYS A 493 -4.11 12.93 -20.05
CA LYS A 493 -5.01 11.76 -20.13
C LYS A 493 -5.26 11.20 -18.74
N SER A 494 -4.22 11.07 -17.92
CA SER A 494 -4.33 10.61 -16.54
C SER A 494 -5.05 11.63 -15.66
N ARG A 495 -4.74 12.92 -15.77
CA ARG A 495 -5.36 14.00 -14.98
C ARG A 495 -6.88 14.12 -15.15
N TYR A 496 -7.38 13.85 -16.37
CA TYR A 496 -8.79 13.96 -16.74
C TYR A 496 -9.42 12.61 -17.11
N ALA A 497 -8.83 11.50 -16.65
CA ALA A 497 -9.22 10.15 -17.04
C ALA A 497 -10.69 9.85 -16.76
N LEU A 498 -11.24 10.35 -15.65
CA LEU A 498 -12.67 10.19 -15.32
C LEU A 498 -13.59 10.88 -16.36
N ALA A 499 -13.22 12.08 -16.79
CA ALA A 499 -13.98 12.81 -17.80
C ALA A 499 -13.88 12.13 -19.18
N TYR A 500 -12.69 11.68 -19.59
CA TYR A 500 -12.51 10.92 -20.82
C TYR A 500 -13.22 9.57 -20.80
N GLY A 501 -13.09 8.84 -19.69
CA GLY A 501 -13.79 7.58 -19.45
C GLY A 501 -15.29 7.75 -19.58
N THR A 502 -15.84 8.81 -18.99
CA THR A 502 -17.25 9.16 -19.12
C THR A 502 -17.64 9.46 -20.57
N LEU A 503 -16.85 10.26 -21.29
CA LEU A 503 -17.13 10.61 -22.69
C LEU A 503 -17.02 9.42 -23.65
N ARG A 504 -16.34 8.32 -23.28
CA ARG A 504 -16.32 7.10 -24.08
C ARG A 504 -17.55 6.20 -23.87
N MET A 505 -18.37 6.46 -22.85
CA MET A 505 -19.56 5.67 -22.57
C MET A 505 -20.72 6.02 -23.52
N THR A 506 -21.72 5.12 -23.58
CA THR A 506 -23.01 5.37 -24.23
C THR A 506 -23.91 6.23 -23.36
N THR A 507 -24.98 6.79 -23.96
CA THR A 507 -26.02 7.54 -23.24
C THR A 507 -26.85 6.71 -22.27
N ASP A 508 -26.67 5.39 -22.17
CA ASP A 508 -27.29 4.57 -21.13
C ASP A 508 -26.70 4.90 -19.74
N VAL A 509 -25.45 5.36 -19.70
CA VAL A 509 -24.76 5.78 -18.48
C VAL A 509 -25.23 7.19 -18.06
N PRO A 510 -25.82 7.35 -16.86
CA PRO A 510 -26.27 8.65 -16.36
C PRO A 510 -25.21 9.77 -16.38
N ALA A 511 -23.96 9.49 -16.01
CA ALA A 511 -22.85 10.43 -16.06
C ALA A 511 -22.58 10.94 -17.48
N LYS A 512 -22.70 10.08 -18.49
CA LYS A 512 -22.59 10.48 -19.91
C LYS A 512 -23.65 11.51 -20.27
N ARG A 513 -24.91 11.26 -19.88
CA ARG A 513 -26.01 12.21 -20.12
C ARG A 513 -25.80 13.52 -19.39
N ALA A 514 -25.31 13.48 -18.15
CA ALA A 514 -24.99 14.68 -17.38
C ALA A 514 -23.90 15.52 -18.07
N PHE A 515 -22.85 14.87 -18.58
CA PHE A 515 -21.77 15.57 -19.29
C PHE A 515 -22.26 16.17 -20.61
N LEU A 516 -23.00 15.42 -21.43
CA LEU A 516 -23.56 15.95 -22.67
C LEU A 516 -24.53 17.11 -22.41
N LYS A 517 -25.34 17.03 -21.34
CA LYS A 517 -26.22 18.11 -20.93
C LYS A 517 -25.43 19.38 -20.59
N GLN A 518 -24.36 19.26 -19.81
CA GLN A 518 -23.46 20.39 -19.51
C GLN A 518 -22.96 21.07 -20.80
N LEU A 519 -22.47 20.29 -21.78
CA LEU A 519 -21.94 20.84 -23.02
C LEU A 519 -23.05 21.49 -23.87
N ARG A 520 -24.23 20.87 -23.96
CA ARG A 520 -25.39 21.40 -24.68
C ARG A 520 -25.89 22.71 -24.08
N ASP A 521 -26.00 22.77 -22.76
CA ASP A 521 -26.44 23.97 -22.05
C ASP A 521 -25.46 25.14 -22.26
N LYS A 522 -24.15 24.85 -22.30
CA LYS A 522 -23.10 25.87 -22.49
C LYS A 522 -22.97 26.38 -23.93
N TYR A 523 -22.98 25.47 -24.91
CA TYR A 523 -22.66 25.82 -26.30
C TYR A 523 -23.86 25.93 -27.24
N ARG A 524 -25.07 25.58 -26.76
CA ARG A 524 -26.35 25.60 -27.47
C ARG A 524 -26.45 24.62 -28.66
N ASN A 525 -25.42 24.52 -29.51
CA ASN A 525 -25.33 23.59 -30.63
C ASN A 525 -23.87 23.07 -30.81
N GLN A 526 -23.72 22.07 -31.68
CA GLN A 526 -22.46 21.37 -31.93
C GLN A 526 -21.40 22.25 -32.63
N GLU A 527 -21.82 23.28 -33.38
CA GLU A 527 -20.90 24.25 -33.99
C GLU A 527 -20.19 25.09 -32.92
N GLY A 528 -20.94 25.49 -31.87
CA GLY A 528 -20.38 26.19 -30.72
C GLY A 528 -19.30 25.38 -30.01
N LEU A 529 -19.57 24.09 -29.79
CA LEU A 529 -18.60 23.17 -29.18
C LEU A 529 -17.40 22.93 -30.11
N SER A 530 -17.64 22.67 -31.40
CA SER A 530 -16.60 22.47 -32.41
C SER A 530 -15.62 23.64 -32.43
N LYS A 531 -16.14 24.87 -32.42
CA LYS A 531 -15.33 26.09 -32.35
C LYS A 531 -14.57 26.22 -31.02
N ALA A 532 -15.24 25.94 -29.89
CA ALA A 532 -14.64 26.06 -28.57
C ALA A 532 -13.49 25.06 -28.35
N TRP A 533 -13.65 23.85 -28.85
CA TRP A 533 -12.69 22.76 -28.69
C TRP A 533 -11.71 22.62 -29.86
N GLY A 534 -11.92 23.32 -30.98
CA GLY A 534 -11.04 23.23 -32.15
C GLY A 534 -11.10 21.87 -32.85
N VAL A 535 -12.26 21.22 -32.81
CA VAL A 535 -12.53 19.92 -33.42
C VAL A 535 -13.75 20.01 -34.32
N GLU A 536 -13.92 19.05 -35.22
CA GLU A 536 -15.13 18.94 -36.02
C GLU A 536 -16.09 17.94 -35.37
N ILE A 537 -17.22 18.43 -34.87
CA ILE A 537 -18.33 17.61 -34.35
C ILE A 537 -19.56 17.95 -35.20
N PRO A 538 -19.84 17.18 -36.27
CA PRO A 538 -20.91 17.50 -37.22
C PRO A 538 -22.29 17.46 -36.59
N THR A 539 -22.51 16.55 -35.64
CA THR A 539 -23.76 16.39 -34.90
C THR A 539 -23.51 15.96 -33.45
N TRP A 540 -24.48 16.16 -32.56
CA TRP A 540 -24.34 15.77 -31.16
C TRP A 540 -24.32 14.26 -30.98
N GLU A 541 -24.97 13.51 -31.86
CA GLU A 541 -25.10 12.06 -31.85
C GLU A 541 -23.73 11.37 -31.93
N GLN A 542 -22.74 11.98 -32.60
CA GLN A 542 -21.36 11.47 -32.61
C GLN A 542 -20.75 11.40 -31.20
N MET A 543 -21.17 12.31 -30.32
CA MET A 543 -20.77 12.27 -28.92
C MET A 543 -21.67 11.37 -28.08
N GLU A 544 -22.78 10.84 -28.59
CA GLU A 544 -23.63 9.88 -27.88
C GLU A 544 -23.14 8.44 -28.05
N ASP A 545 -22.49 8.18 -29.19
CA ASP A 545 -21.90 6.89 -29.54
C ASP A 545 -20.75 6.47 -28.60
N PRO A 546 -20.60 5.16 -28.33
CA PRO A 546 -19.49 4.65 -27.53
C PRO A 546 -18.15 4.91 -28.21
N GLY A 547 -17.13 5.20 -27.41
CA GLY A 547 -15.76 5.37 -27.87
C GLY A 547 -15.40 6.76 -28.37
N PHE A 548 -16.27 7.77 -28.21
CA PHE A 548 -15.91 9.16 -28.54
C PHE A 548 -14.62 9.60 -27.82
N GLU A 549 -13.64 10.04 -28.60
CA GLU A 549 -12.34 10.51 -28.09
C GLU A 549 -12.30 12.03 -28.08
N ALA A 550 -12.45 12.62 -26.89
CA ALA A 550 -12.30 14.07 -26.74
C ALA A 550 -10.85 14.52 -26.99
N PRO A 551 -10.63 15.74 -27.54
CA PRO A 551 -9.29 16.28 -27.73
C PRO A 551 -8.58 16.50 -26.38
N LEU A 552 -7.26 16.44 -26.39
CA LEU A 552 -6.44 16.81 -25.23
C LEU A 552 -6.50 18.33 -24.98
N PRO A 553 -6.29 18.79 -23.73
CA PRO A 553 -6.10 20.20 -23.41
C PRO A 553 -5.12 20.87 -24.38
N ASN A 554 -5.57 21.99 -24.94
CA ASN A 554 -4.81 22.78 -25.90
C ASN A 554 -4.92 24.26 -25.51
N PRO A 555 -3.80 24.98 -25.30
CA PRO A 555 -3.83 26.41 -24.97
C PRO A 555 -4.59 27.30 -25.98
N ALA A 556 -4.66 26.90 -27.26
CA ALA A 556 -5.45 27.61 -28.27
C ALA A 556 -6.97 27.41 -28.10
N HIS A 557 -7.37 26.35 -27.40
CA HIS A 557 -8.75 25.96 -27.12
C HIS A 557 -8.92 25.68 -25.61
N PRO A 558 -8.77 26.71 -24.76
CA PRO A 558 -8.75 26.54 -23.30
C PRO A 558 -10.07 26.00 -22.72
N GLN A 559 -11.16 26.06 -23.51
CA GLN A 559 -12.45 25.54 -23.12
C GLN A 559 -12.47 24.01 -22.98
N ILE A 560 -11.59 23.27 -23.67
CA ILE A 560 -11.46 21.82 -23.50
C ILE A 560 -11.19 21.50 -22.03
N GLU A 561 -10.13 22.09 -21.47
CA GLU A 561 -9.73 21.84 -20.10
C GLU A 561 -10.76 22.38 -19.10
N ALA A 562 -11.34 23.56 -19.37
CA ALA A 562 -12.36 24.14 -18.51
C ALA A 562 -13.62 23.25 -18.40
N ASP A 563 -14.06 22.65 -19.51
CA ASP A 563 -15.21 21.75 -19.54
C ASP A 563 -14.94 20.42 -18.85
N LEU A 564 -13.74 19.85 -19.02
CA LEU A 564 -13.29 18.64 -18.31
C LEU A 564 -13.23 18.88 -16.79
N LYS A 565 -12.63 19.99 -16.35
CA LYS A 565 -12.57 20.37 -14.93
C LYS A 565 -13.97 20.57 -14.35
N TYR A 566 -14.82 21.32 -15.04
CA TYR A 566 -16.18 21.56 -14.56
C TYR A 566 -16.97 20.26 -14.41
N PHE A 567 -16.86 19.33 -15.37
CA PHE A 567 -17.52 18.03 -15.25
C PHE A 567 -17.01 17.23 -14.05
N GLN A 568 -15.70 17.14 -13.84
CA GLN A 568 -15.13 16.44 -12.68
C GLN A 568 -15.60 17.05 -11.35
N LYS A 569 -15.74 18.38 -11.29
CA LYS A 569 -16.32 19.06 -10.14
C LYS A 569 -17.77 18.64 -9.92
N VAL A 570 -18.63 18.72 -10.94
CA VAL A 570 -20.06 18.36 -10.80
C VAL A 570 -20.24 16.89 -10.43
N PHE A 571 -19.38 16.02 -10.98
CA PHE A 571 -19.33 14.60 -10.62
C PHE A 571 -19.02 14.43 -9.12
N ALA A 572 -17.93 15.02 -8.65
CA ALA A 572 -17.51 14.92 -7.26
C ALA A 572 -18.50 15.58 -6.29
N ASP A 573 -19.08 16.72 -6.65
CA ASP A 573 -20.15 17.38 -5.90
C ASP A 573 -21.33 16.42 -5.71
N THR A 574 -21.78 15.77 -6.79
CA THR A 574 -22.93 14.86 -6.74
C THR A 574 -22.64 13.64 -5.86
N TYR A 575 -21.43 13.08 -5.95
CA TYR A 575 -20.99 11.97 -5.11
C TYR A 575 -20.98 12.35 -3.63
N PHE A 576 -20.20 13.36 -3.23
CA PHE A 576 -20.05 13.71 -1.82
C PHE A 576 -21.31 14.32 -1.21
N LYS A 577 -22.10 15.07 -1.99
CA LYS A 577 -23.40 15.59 -1.52
C LYS A 577 -24.36 14.46 -1.17
N THR A 578 -24.45 13.43 -2.01
CA THR A 578 -25.35 12.29 -1.77
C THR A 578 -25.02 11.58 -0.46
N ILE A 579 -23.73 11.39 -0.18
CA ILE A 579 -23.25 10.79 1.07
C ILE A 579 -23.51 11.71 2.26
N SER A 580 -23.16 12.99 2.14
CA SER A 580 -23.34 13.99 3.21
C SER A 580 -24.80 14.16 3.60
N ASP A 581 -25.72 14.24 2.63
CA ASP A 581 -27.16 14.36 2.88
C ASP A 581 -27.72 13.11 3.56
N SER A 582 -27.31 11.92 3.10
CA SER A 582 -27.71 10.65 3.71
C SER A 582 -27.20 10.55 5.16
N LEU A 583 -25.92 10.86 5.40
CA LEU A 583 -25.34 10.80 6.74
C LEU A 583 -26.00 11.81 7.69
N LYS A 584 -26.28 13.05 7.25
CA LYS A 584 -26.99 14.04 8.06
C LYS A 584 -28.39 13.58 8.48
N TRP A 585 -29.07 12.81 7.62
CA TRP A 585 -30.37 12.25 7.95
C TRP A 585 -30.26 11.15 9.02
N HIS A 586 -29.31 10.23 8.84
CA HIS A 586 -29.20 9.03 9.67
C HIS A 586 -28.40 9.22 10.98
N ALA A 587 -27.31 10.00 10.95
CA ALA A 587 -26.41 10.27 12.07
C ALA A 587 -25.91 11.73 12.05
N PRO A 588 -26.77 12.72 12.39
CA PRO A 588 -26.47 14.15 12.25
C PRO A 588 -25.33 14.67 13.13
N ASN A 589 -24.92 13.90 14.14
CA ASN A 589 -23.92 14.31 15.12
C ASN A 589 -22.50 13.83 14.79
N HIS A 590 -22.33 13.00 13.75
CA HIS A 590 -21.06 12.36 13.40
C HIS A 590 -20.38 13.02 12.22
N LEU A 591 -19.04 13.01 12.24
CA LEU A 591 -18.23 13.58 11.18
C LEU A 591 -18.23 12.71 9.92
N LEU A 592 -18.32 13.34 8.76
CA LEU A 592 -17.92 12.74 7.49
C LEU A 592 -16.42 12.97 7.27
N LEU A 593 -15.63 11.91 7.39
CA LEU A 593 -14.17 11.94 7.46
C LEU A 593 -13.47 11.98 6.08
N GLY A 594 -14.22 12.18 4.99
CA GLY A 594 -13.67 12.28 3.64
C GLY A 594 -13.42 10.95 2.94
N GLY A 595 -12.80 11.03 1.75
CA GLY A 595 -12.74 9.93 0.77
C GLY A 595 -11.50 9.03 0.76
N ARG A 596 -10.57 9.17 1.71
CA ARG A 596 -9.33 8.37 1.80
C ARG A 596 -8.59 8.31 0.46
N PHE A 597 -8.24 9.47 -0.08
CA PHE A 597 -7.65 9.58 -1.41
C PHE A 597 -6.22 8.99 -1.45
N ALA A 598 -5.99 7.97 -2.29
CA ALA A 598 -4.65 7.60 -2.79
C ALA A 598 -4.36 8.20 -4.17
N VAL A 599 -5.41 8.39 -4.96
CA VAL A 599 -5.40 9.12 -6.24
C VAL A 599 -6.53 10.14 -6.17
N SER A 600 -6.25 11.38 -6.57
CA SER A 600 -7.22 12.47 -6.45
C SER A 600 -7.06 13.51 -7.54
N THR A 601 -8.04 14.42 -7.59
CA THR A 601 -8.02 15.61 -8.41
C THR A 601 -8.30 16.83 -7.54
N PRO A 602 -7.73 18.01 -7.83
CA PRO A 602 -8.13 19.27 -7.20
C PRO A 602 -9.65 19.47 -7.12
N GLU A 603 -10.41 19.09 -8.15
CA GLU A 603 -11.87 19.21 -8.14
C GLU A 603 -12.53 18.25 -7.15
N ALA A 604 -12.06 17.01 -7.06
CA ALA A 604 -12.59 16.03 -6.10
C ALA A 604 -12.24 16.41 -4.65
N VAL A 605 -11.02 16.88 -4.40
CA VAL A 605 -10.60 17.33 -3.06
C VAL A 605 -11.36 18.58 -2.64
N ALA A 606 -11.57 19.54 -3.54
CA ALA A 606 -12.38 20.74 -3.25
C ALA A 606 -13.85 20.38 -2.99
N SER A 607 -14.42 19.43 -3.74
CA SER A 607 -15.80 18.96 -3.51
C SER A 607 -15.90 18.21 -2.17
N CYS A 608 -14.91 17.37 -1.84
CA CYS A 608 -14.80 16.75 -0.52
C CYS A 608 -14.75 17.82 0.59
N ALA A 609 -13.97 18.89 0.42
CA ALA A 609 -13.89 19.98 1.40
C ALA A 609 -15.25 20.69 1.60
N GLN A 610 -16.07 20.79 0.54
CA GLN A 610 -17.38 21.41 0.61
C GLN A 610 -18.40 20.59 1.42
N TYR A 611 -18.35 19.25 1.31
CA TYR A 611 -19.39 18.37 1.87
C TYR A 611 -18.98 17.54 3.09
N CYS A 612 -17.68 17.34 3.28
CA CYS A 612 -17.09 16.57 4.38
C CYS A 612 -16.53 17.50 5.46
N ASP A 613 -16.45 16.98 6.68
CA ASP A 613 -15.89 17.69 7.82
C ASP A 613 -14.35 17.62 7.82
N VAL A 614 -13.80 16.52 7.32
CA VAL A 614 -12.36 16.25 7.24
C VAL A 614 -11.99 15.81 5.83
N LEU A 615 -10.80 16.21 5.37
CA LEU A 615 -10.16 15.66 4.17
C LEU A 615 -9.29 14.47 4.57
N SER A 616 -9.47 13.30 3.95
CA SER A 616 -8.65 12.11 4.26
C SER A 616 -7.85 11.61 3.07
N PHE A 617 -6.62 11.18 3.35
CA PHE A 617 -5.65 10.73 2.34
C PHE A 617 -4.88 9.50 2.79
N ASN A 618 -4.61 8.60 1.85
CA ASN A 618 -3.70 7.48 2.02
C ASN A 618 -2.34 7.87 1.43
N PHE A 619 -1.33 8.06 2.29
CA PHE A 619 0.00 8.52 1.89
C PHE A 619 1.05 7.46 2.19
N TYR A 620 1.30 6.61 1.19
CA TYR A 620 2.43 5.69 1.16
C TYR A 620 3.72 6.42 0.72
N THR A 621 4.20 7.31 1.60
CA THR A 621 5.35 8.21 1.38
C THR A 621 6.22 8.31 2.64
N LEU A 622 7.46 8.80 2.52
CA LEU A 622 8.36 8.95 3.68
C LEU A 622 7.99 10.15 4.58
N LYS A 623 7.29 11.16 4.04
CA LYS A 623 6.69 12.26 4.80
C LYS A 623 5.38 12.70 4.13
N PRO A 624 4.39 13.19 4.89
CA PRO A 624 3.10 13.60 4.35
C PRO A 624 3.17 14.56 3.16
N GLN A 625 4.10 15.50 3.19
CA GLN A 625 4.25 16.56 2.18
C GLN A 625 4.70 16.04 0.81
N ASP A 626 5.15 14.78 0.72
CA ASP A 626 5.44 14.15 -0.57
C ASP A 626 4.17 13.57 -1.22
N GLY A 627 3.07 13.45 -0.47
CA GLY A 627 1.81 12.85 -0.95
C GLY A 627 0.84 13.85 -1.57
N TYR A 628 0.89 15.13 -1.20
CA TYR A 628 0.02 16.18 -1.74
C TYR A 628 0.59 17.59 -1.51
N ASP A 629 0.10 18.56 -2.27
CA ASP A 629 0.43 19.98 -2.11
C ASP A 629 -0.35 20.60 -0.92
N PHE A 630 0.35 20.82 0.20
CA PHE A 630 -0.27 21.33 1.42
C PHE A 630 -0.69 22.81 1.33
N ASP A 631 -0.12 23.61 0.42
CA ASP A 631 -0.57 24.99 0.20
C ASP A 631 -1.99 24.99 -0.41
N GLN A 632 -2.27 24.02 -1.30
CA GLN A 632 -3.62 23.82 -1.83
C GLN A 632 -4.60 23.34 -0.76
N LEU A 633 -4.17 22.47 0.16
CA LEU A 633 -5.03 22.02 1.27
C LEU A 633 -5.32 23.14 2.26
N GLU A 634 -4.31 23.98 2.56
CA GLU A 634 -4.50 25.16 3.41
C GLU A 634 -5.53 26.12 2.81
N ALA A 635 -5.49 26.33 1.48
CA ALA A 635 -6.46 27.18 0.77
C ALA A 635 -7.91 26.66 0.87
N LEU A 636 -8.11 25.35 1.02
CA LEU A 636 -9.42 24.75 1.26
C LEU A 636 -9.91 24.93 2.71
N ASN A 637 -9.02 25.32 3.62
CA ASN A 637 -9.29 25.59 5.03
C ASN A 637 -10.11 24.47 5.69
N LYS A 638 -9.60 23.24 5.61
CA LYS A 638 -10.19 22.05 6.25
C LYS A 638 -9.13 21.24 7.00
N PRO A 639 -9.52 20.51 8.06
CA PRO A 639 -8.63 19.57 8.72
C PRO A 639 -8.31 18.39 7.79
N VAL A 640 -7.09 17.86 7.93
CA VAL A 640 -6.56 16.74 7.15
C VAL A 640 -6.30 15.54 8.07
N LEU A 641 -6.75 14.35 7.67
CA LEU A 641 -6.46 13.09 8.35
C LEU A 641 -5.69 12.17 7.39
N ILE A 642 -4.48 11.77 7.76
CA ILE A 642 -3.77 10.74 7.00
C ILE A 642 -4.29 9.40 7.46
N THR A 643 -4.93 8.67 6.58
CA THR A 643 -5.70 7.49 6.93
C THR A 643 -4.98 6.17 6.67
N GLU A 644 -3.92 6.19 5.86
CA GLU A 644 -3.00 5.07 5.70
C GLU A 644 -1.59 5.60 5.44
N PHE A 645 -0.63 5.02 6.14
CA PHE A 645 0.79 5.06 5.80
C PHE A 645 1.43 3.82 6.43
N ASN A 646 2.52 3.34 5.82
CA ASN A 646 3.30 2.25 6.38
C ASN A 646 4.74 2.26 5.94
N PHE A 647 5.54 1.46 6.64
CA PHE A 647 6.91 1.15 6.32
C PHE A 647 7.11 -0.33 6.58
N GLY A 648 7.56 -1.07 5.57
CA GLY A 648 7.82 -2.49 5.68
C GLY A 648 9.24 -2.86 5.29
N SER A 649 9.57 -4.15 5.37
CA SER A 649 10.87 -4.70 4.98
C SER A 649 10.70 -6.17 4.57
N LYS A 650 11.78 -6.83 4.13
CA LYS A 650 11.75 -8.24 3.68
C LYS A 650 12.46 -9.21 4.62
N ASP A 651 12.93 -8.74 5.78
CA ASP A 651 13.78 -9.49 6.70
C ASP A 651 13.04 -10.07 7.92
N ARG A 652 11.70 -10.14 7.88
CA ARG A 652 10.84 -10.70 8.95
C ARG A 652 9.84 -11.77 8.51
N GLY A 653 10.03 -12.36 7.34
CA GLY A 653 9.33 -13.58 6.92
C GLY A 653 8.50 -13.41 5.65
N PRO A 654 7.47 -12.54 5.64
CA PRO A 654 6.75 -12.19 4.42
C PRO A 654 7.68 -11.68 3.31
N PHE A 655 7.27 -11.85 2.05
CA PHE A 655 8.17 -11.68 0.90
C PHE A 655 8.11 -10.28 0.26
N TRP A 656 7.11 -9.49 0.63
CA TRP A 656 6.93 -8.12 0.15
C TRP A 656 7.17 -7.13 1.28
N GLY A 657 7.86 -6.01 1.03
CA GLY A 657 8.04 -4.95 2.03
C GLY A 657 6.92 -3.91 2.05
N GLY A 658 5.81 -4.17 1.36
CA GLY A 658 4.71 -3.20 1.20
C GLY A 658 5.00 -2.15 0.14
N VAL A 659 4.13 -1.12 0.08
CA VAL A 659 4.23 -0.02 -0.89
C VAL A 659 5.43 0.87 -0.58
N THR A 660 5.70 1.13 0.72
CA THR A 660 6.87 1.90 1.18
C THR A 660 7.89 0.97 1.83
N GLU A 661 8.56 0.18 1.02
CA GLU A 661 9.59 -0.76 1.48
C GLU A 661 10.87 -0.04 1.92
N LEU A 662 11.38 -0.42 3.09
CA LEU A 662 12.69 -0.05 3.62
C LEU A 662 13.64 -1.25 3.54
N ALA A 663 14.94 -0.98 3.64
CA ALA A 663 15.96 -2.01 3.51
C ALA A 663 15.90 -3.07 4.63
N ARG A 664 15.57 -2.67 5.87
CA ARG A 664 15.64 -3.52 7.06
C ARG A 664 14.58 -3.16 8.09
N GLU A 665 14.22 -4.12 8.93
CA GLU A 665 13.25 -3.92 10.02
C GLU A 665 13.61 -2.76 10.94
N GLU A 666 14.90 -2.62 11.30
CA GLU A 666 15.37 -1.55 12.18
C GLU A 666 15.17 -0.13 11.63
N ASP A 667 14.99 0.01 10.31
CA ASP A 667 14.81 1.32 9.66
C ASP A 667 13.34 1.80 9.75
N ARG A 668 12.38 0.91 10.07
CA ARG A 668 10.95 1.25 10.20
C ARG A 668 10.66 2.21 11.34
N GLY A 669 11.30 2.02 12.49
CA GLY A 669 11.13 2.89 13.67
C GLY A 669 11.51 4.35 13.39
N PRO A 670 12.73 4.62 12.88
CA PRO A 670 13.14 5.95 12.44
C PRO A 670 12.22 6.57 11.38
N ALA A 671 11.76 5.79 10.40
CA ALA A 671 10.84 6.28 9.37
C ALA A 671 9.48 6.70 9.96
N TYR A 672 8.89 5.87 10.84
CA TYR A 672 7.67 6.20 11.58
C TYR A 672 7.82 7.50 12.38
N ALA A 673 8.92 7.64 13.12
CA ALA A 673 9.20 8.83 13.92
C ALA A 673 9.33 10.09 13.04
N ALA A 674 10.01 9.98 11.89
CA ALA A 674 10.17 11.07 10.94
C ALA A 674 8.83 11.50 10.33
N PHE A 675 8.03 10.54 9.87
CA PHE A 675 6.71 10.80 9.31
C PHE A 675 5.80 11.52 10.31
N LEU A 676 5.70 10.99 11.54
CA LEU A 676 4.85 11.56 12.58
C LEU A 676 5.31 12.96 13.01
N LYS A 677 6.61 13.22 13.05
CA LYS A 677 7.15 14.56 13.33
C LYS A 677 6.73 15.57 12.25
N GLN A 678 6.77 15.19 10.98
CA GLN A 678 6.34 16.06 9.88
C GLN A 678 4.82 16.25 9.89
N ALA A 679 4.06 15.22 10.24
CA ALA A 679 2.61 15.31 10.39
C ALA A 679 2.21 16.28 11.51
N VAL A 680 2.83 16.19 12.68
CA VAL A 680 2.56 17.10 13.82
C VAL A 680 2.96 18.54 13.51
N ALA A 681 4.03 18.75 12.73
CA ALA A 681 4.48 20.09 12.37
C ALA A 681 3.47 20.85 11.50
N GLU A 682 2.71 20.12 10.69
CA GLU A 682 1.69 20.65 9.78
C GLU A 682 0.41 21.06 10.53
N PRO A 683 -0.02 22.34 10.47
CA PRO A 683 -1.20 22.84 11.17
C PRO A 683 -2.54 22.24 10.73
N SER A 684 -2.65 21.78 9.50
CA SER A 684 -3.88 21.19 8.98
C SER A 684 -4.09 19.74 9.38
N ILE A 685 -3.03 18.99 9.67
CA ILE A 685 -3.14 17.57 10.03
C ILE A 685 -3.67 17.41 11.46
N VAL A 686 -4.74 16.65 11.61
CA VAL A 686 -5.41 16.33 12.89
C VAL A 686 -5.23 14.88 13.33
N GLY A 687 -4.54 14.06 12.55
CA GLY A 687 -4.26 12.68 12.89
C GLY A 687 -3.52 11.91 11.80
N VAL A 688 -3.00 10.75 12.17
CA VAL A 688 -2.41 9.76 11.26
C VAL A 688 -2.80 8.34 11.69
N HIS A 689 -3.18 7.49 10.73
CA HIS A 689 -3.55 6.10 10.96
C HIS A 689 -2.59 5.15 10.25
N TRP A 690 -2.04 4.20 10.99
CA TRP A 690 -1.10 3.19 10.49
C TRP A 690 -1.83 2.07 9.74
N PHE A 691 -1.32 1.69 8.56
CA PHE A 691 -1.79 0.52 7.81
C PHE A 691 -0.71 -0.59 7.82
N GLN A 692 -0.77 -1.61 8.68
CA GLN A 692 -1.94 -2.03 9.45
C GLN A 692 -1.52 -2.80 10.70
N TYR A 693 -2.47 -3.32 11.48
CA TYR A 693 -2.18 -4.01 12.74
C TYR A 693 -1.28 -5.25 12.58
N LEU A 694 -1.60 -6.09 11.60
CA LEU A 694 -1.07 -7.44 11.43
C LEU A 694 -0.33 -7.58 10.10
N ASP A 695 0.78 -8.33 10.12
CA ASP A 695 1.44 -8.78 8.88
C ASP A 695 0.51 -9.62 8.01
N GLN A 696 0.66 -9.51 6.71
CA GLN A 696 -0.14 -10.30 5.79
C GLN A 696 0.39 -11.75 5.69
N PRO A 697 -0.44 -12.72 5.28
CA PRO A 697 -0.01 -14.10 5.10
C PRO A 697 1.12 -14.18 4.10
N VAL A 698 2.16 -14.95 4.43
CA VAL A 698 3.33 -15.16 3.55
C VAL A 698 2.90 -15.63 2.14
N SER A 699 1.80 -16.40 2.06
CA SER A 699 1.23 -16.94 0.82
C SER A 699 0.10 -16.11 0.20
N GLY A 700 -0.07 -14.85 0.62
CA GLY A 700 -0.99 -13.89 0.04
C GLY A 700 -2.37 -13.90 0.68
N ARG A 701 -2.89 -12.73 1.04
CA ARG A 701 -4.26 -12.57 1.56
C ARG A 701 -5.32 -12.85 0.49
N LEU A 702 -6.54 -13.18 0.92
CA LEU A 702 -7.65 -13.56 0.03
C LEU A 702 -8.02 -12.48 -1.00
N LEU A 703 -7.88 -11.20 -0.66
CA LEU A 703 -8.35 -10.09 -1.50
C LEU A 703 -7.59 -9.98 -2.83
N ASP A 704 -6.26 -9.92 -2.78
CA ASP A 704 -5.39 -9.52 -3.89
C ASP A 704 -4.03 -10.23 -3.88
N GLY A 705 -3.81 -11.15 -2.94
CA GLY A 705 -2.55 -11.88 -2.80
C GLY A 705 -1.43 -11.08 -2.13
N GLU A 706 -1.69 -9.89 -1.60
CA GLU A 706 -0.67 -9.17 -0.83
C GLU A 706 -0.14 -10.01 0.34
N ASN A 707 1.20 -10.02 0.49
CA ASN A 707 1.93 -10.84 1.45
C ASN A 707 3.09 -10.06 2.07
N GLY A 708 2.78 -8.86 2.55
CA GLY A 708 3.75 -7.91 3.06
C GLY A 708 4.02 -7.97 4.55
N HIS A 709 5.26 -7.60 4.91
CA HIS A 709 5.68 -7.36 6.27
C HIS A 709 5.70 -5.86 6.56
N PHE A 710 4.68 -5.41 7.27
CA PHE A 710 4.49 -4.04 7.71
C PHE A 710 3.49 -3.93 8.88
N GLY A 711 3.15 -5.05 9.53
CA GLY A 711 2.32 -5.10 10.72
C GLY A 711 3.05 -4.58 11.96
N LEU A 712 2.28 -4.24 13.00
CA LEU A 712 2.80 -4.05 14.36
C LEU A 712 3.08 -5.41 15.03
N VAL A 713 2.29 -6.43 14.67
CA VAL A 713 2.44 -7.83 15.09
C VAL A 713 2.59 -8.74 13.87
N GLY A 714 3.34 -9.84 14.05
CA GLY A 714 3.44 -10.89 13.04
C GLY A 714 2.21 -11.81 13.01
N ILE A 715 2.15 -12.74 12.05
CA ILE A 715 1.06 -13.73 11.91
C ILE A 715 0.84 -14.61 13.16
N THR A 716 1.81 -14.63 14.07
CA THR A 716 1.80 -15.32 15.36
C THR A 716 1.27 -14.48 16.52
N ASP A 717 0.75 -13.28 16.24
CA ASP A 717 0.32 -12.29 17.23
C ASP A 717 1.45 -11.79 18.15
N VAL A 718 2.70 -12.01 17.76
CA VAL A 718 3.88 -11.52 18.49
C VAL A 718 4.26 -10.13 17.97
N PRO A 719 4.41 -9.11 18.83
CA PRO A 719 4.82 -7.77 18.41
C PRO A 719 6.28 -7.74 17.94
N PHE A 720 6.54 -6.94 16.91
CA PHE A 720 7.90 -6.57 16.51
C PHE A 720 8.47 -5.55 17.50
N GLN A 721 9.06 -6.05 18.59
CA GLN A 721 9.31 -5.28 19.81
C GLN A 721 10.10 -3.98 19.57
N GLY A 722 11.18 -4.04 18.77
CA GLY A 722 12.00 -2.86 18.48
C GLY A 722 11.22 -1.77 17.72
N PHE A 723 10.33 -2.18 16.82
CA PHE A 723 9.45 -1.26 16.11
C PHE A 723 8.36 -0.70 17.03
N VAL A 724 7.67 -1.55 17.82
CA VAL A 724 6.62 -1.13 18.76
C VAL A 724 7.13 -0.14 19.81
N GLU A 725 8.33 -0.34 20.35
CA GLU A 725 8.94 0.62 21.28
C GLU A 725 9.20 1.98 20.61
N SER A 726 9.64 1.97 19.35
CA SER A 726 9.85 3.19 18.55
C SER A 726 8.53 3.90 18.24
N VAL A 727 7.48 3.15 17.88
CA VAL A 727 6.12 3.65 17.68
C VAL A 727 5.61 4.30 18.96
N ARG A 728 5.70 3.61 20.10
CA ARG A 728 5.28 4.16 21.39
C ARG A 728 5.98 5.46 21.73
N LYS A 729 7.31 5.48 21.62
CA LYS A 729 8.11 6.68 21.89
C LYS A 729 7.66 7.84 21.00
N SER A 730 7.47 7.58 19.71
CA SER A 730 7.07 8.58 18.72
C SER A 730 5.67 9.12 18.98
N ASN A 731 4.71 8.25 19.29
CA ASN A 731 3.32 8.63 19.63
C ASN A 731 3.27 9.54 20.86
N LEU A 732 3.98 9.17 21.93
CA LEU A 732 4.03 10.01 23.13
C LEU A 732 4.73 11.35 22.87
N GLN A 733 5.80 11.35 22.07
CA GLN A 733 6.49 12.57 21.68
C GLN A 733 5.60 13.49 20.84
N ALA A 734 4.85 12.96 19.89
CA ALA A 734 3.89 13.71 19.07
C ALA A 734 2.85 14.44 19.93
N LEU A 735 2.21 13.72 20.85
CA LEU A 735 1.23 14.31 21.77
C LEU A 735 1.86 15.34 22.71
N ALA A 736 3.09 15.11 23.18
CA ALA A 736 3.82 16.07 23.99
C ALA A 736 4.18 17.36 23.22
N LEU A 737 4.57 17.25 21.95
CA LEU A 737 4.85 18.39 21.08
C LEU A 737 3.60 19.25 20.86
N LEU A 738 2.44 18.61 20.61
CA LEU A 738 1.17 19.31 20.47
C LEU A 738 0.77 20.05 21.75
N ASN A 739 0.91 19.41 22.91
CA ASN A 739 0.66 20.04 24.21
C ASN A 739 1.56 21.27 24.42
N LYS A 740 2.85 21.14 24.14
CA LYS A 740 3.81 22.24 24.26
C LYS A 740 3.48 23.39 23.30
N ALA A 741 3.06 23.08 22.08
CA ALA A 741 2.65 24.09 21.10
C ALA A 741 1.41 24.85 21.59
N ALA A 742 0.41 24.13 22.13
CA ALA A 742 -0.80 24.74 22.69
C ALA A 742 -0.51 25.60 23.93
N GLU A 743 0.32 25.13 24.86
CA GLU A 743 0.75 25.91 26.02
C GLU A 743 1.48 27.20 25.62
N LYS A 744 2.37 27.12 24.61
CA LYS A 744 3.09 28.27 24.08
C LYS A 744 2.13 29.30 23.47
N ALA A 745 1.18 28.86 22.64
CA ALA A 745 0.18 29.73 22.02
C ALA A 745 -0.66 30.46 23.09
N LYS A 746 -1.08 29.75 24.15
CA LYS A 746 -1.80 30.33 25.29
C LYS A 746 -1.00 31.45 25.98
N VAL A 747 0.29 31.22 26.24
CA VAL A 747 1.17 32.24 26.85
C VAL A 747 1.32 33.45 25.93
N GLU A 748 1.51 33.23 24.63
CA GLU A 748 1.63 34.32 23.65
C GLU A 748 0.33 35.14 23.54
N ALA A 749 -0.84 34.49 23.55
CA ALA A 749 -2.14 35.15 23.57
C ALA A 749 -2.34 35.99 24.85
N GLN A 750 -2.00 35.45 26.02
CA GLN A 750 -2.05 36.18 27.29
C GLN A 750 -1.10 37.38 27.30
N GLN A 751 0.11 37.25 26.74
CA GLN A 751 1.05 38.35 26.60
C GLN A 751 0.54 39.43 25.63
N LYS A 752 -0.09 39.04 24.51
CA LYS A 752 -0.74 39.98 23.59
C LYS A 752 -1.89 40.73 24.27
N ALA A 753 -2.76 40.03 25.01
CA ALA A 753 -3.84 40.64 25.77
C ALA A 753 -3.31 41.62 26.84
N ALA A 754 -2.28 41.23 27.60
CA ALA A 754 -1.65 42.09 28.60
C ALA A 754 -0.99 43.34 27.98
N LYS A 755 -0.39 43.21 26.79
CA LYS A 755 0.19 44.35 26.05
C LYS A 755 -0.88 45.26 25.43
N GLY A 756 -2.00 44.71 24.98
CA GLY A 756 -3.16 45.48 24.51
C GLY A 756 -3.78 46.33 25.62
N ILE A 757 -3.87 45.78 26.84
CA ILE A 757 -4.34 46.53 28.02
C ILE A 757 -3.32 47.59 28.45
N ALA A 758 -2.02 47.34 28.34
CA ALA A 758 -0.98 48.31 28.69
C ALA A 758 -0.88 49.52 27.73
N GLN A 759 -1.47 49.46 26.53
CA GLN A 759 -1.52 50.59 25.60
C GLN A 759 -2.69 51.55 25.88
N ASP A 760 -3.73 51.12 26.59
CA ASP A 760 -4.87 51.99 26.97
C ASP A 760 -4.66 52.69 28.33
N ASP A 761 -3.73 52.22 29.17
CA ASP A 761 -3.48 52.77 30.52
C ASP A 761 -2.37 53.84 30.59
N ASN A 762 -1.81 54.28 29.45
CA ASN A 762 -0.80 55.35 29.41
C ASN A 762 -1.30 56.66 28.81
N GLY A 763 -2.56 57.01 29.10
CA GLY A 763 -3.22 58.23 28.67
C GLY A 763 -3.92 58.97 29.81
N GLY A 764 -3.21 59.33 30.89
CA GLY A 764 -3.83 60.19 31.90
C GLY A 764 -2.99 60.51 33.12
N LYS A 765 -2.24 61.63 33.06
CA LYS A 765 -2.17 62.59 34.18
C LYS A 765 -1.48 63.89 33.78
N GLY A 766 -2.25 64.98 33.82
CA GLY A 766 -1.80 66.21 34.46
C GLY A 766 -1.61 67.43 33.57
N ARG A 767 -2.64 68.29 33.48
CA ARG A 767 -2.50 69.71 33.84
C ARG A 767 -3.87 70.35 34.08
N SER A 768 -4.07 70.77 35.32
CA SER A 768 -5.10 71.74 35.70
C SER A 768 -4.57 73.16 35.50
N SER A 769 -5.42 74.03 34.96
CA SER A 769 -5.46 75.45 35.31
C SER A 769 -6.80 76.02 34.87
N SER A 770 -7.43 76.72 35.79
CA SER A 770 -8.78 77.26 35.74
C SER A 770 -8.83 78.70 35.22
N ALA A 771 -10.02 79.04 34.72
CA ALA A 771 -10.69 80.35 34.73
C ALA A 771 -10.47 81.31 33.55
N GLY A 772 -11.60 81.63 32.89
CA GLY A 772 -11.93 83.00 32.48
C GLY A 772 -12.23 83.22 30.99
N GLY A 773 -13.47 83.57 30.67
CA GLY A 773 -13.80 84.49 29.57
C GLY A 773 -14.52 83.89 28.36
N GLU A 774 -15.79 84.29 28.22
CA GLU A 774 -16.55 84.66 26.99
C GLU A 774 -15.69 84.73 25.70
N ASP A 775 -16.13 84.29 24.51
CA ASP A 775 -17.28 84.84 23.78
C ASP A 775 -17.49 84.09 22.43
N ALA A 776 -18.67 84.33 21.84
CA ALA A 776 -19.24 84.04 20.51
C ALA A 776 -18.43 83.34 19.39
N GLY A 777 -19.14 82.46 18.65
CA GLY A 777 -18.83 82.20 17.24
C GLY A 777 -19.38 80.89 16.64
N HIS A 778 -20.69 80.79 16.42
CA HIS A 778 -21.27 79.79 15.51
C HIS A 778 -21.68 80.47 14.20
N SER A 779 -21.06 80.05 13.08
CA SER A 779 -21.70 80.10 11.75
C SER A 779 -20.90 79.31 10.71
N GLY A 780 -21.62 78.48 9.94
CA GLY A 780 -21.23 78.01 8.61
C GLY A 780 -20.34 76.76 8.62
N GLY A 781 -20.61 75.71 7.86
CA GLY A 781 -21.38 75.65 6.63
C GLY A 781 -20.62 74.73 5.67
N HIS A 782 -21.27 73.63 5.33
CA HIS A 782 -21.03 72.66 4.26
C HIS A 782 -19.84 72.77 3.29
N SER A 783 -19.35 71.56 3.00
CA SER A 783 -19.01 70.97 1.69
C SER A 783 -17.55 70.95 1.25
N GLY A 784 -17.16 69.80 0.70
CA GLY A 784 -16.26 69.76 -0.45
C GLY A 784 -15.09 68.78 -0.37
N ASN A 785 -15.34 67.55 -0.81
CA ASN A 785 -14.51 66.71 -1.69
C ASN A 785 -12.99 66.52 -1.47
N GLY A 786 -12.60 65.25 -1.52
CA GLY A 786 -11.55 64.80 -2.44
C GLY A 786 -10.24 64.39 -1.79
N HIS A 787 -10.10 63.11 -1.43
CA HIS A 787 -9.48 62.07 -2.26
C HIS A 787 -9.52 60.72 -1.56
#